data_AF-A0A3B9MHZ9-F1
#
_entry.id   AF-A0A3B9MHZ9-F1
#
_cell.length_a   1.000
_cell.length_b   1.000
_cell.length_c   1.000
_cell.angle_alpha   90.00
_cell.angle_beta   90.00
_cell.angle_gamma   90.00
#
_symmetry.space_group_name_H-M   'P 1'
#
loop_
_entity.id
_entity.type
_entity.pdbx_description
1 polymer ?
#
loop_
_entity_poly.entity_id
_entity_poly.type
_entity_poly.pdbx_seq_one_letter_code
_entity_poly.pdbx_strand_id
1 'polypeptide(L)'
;MLARSSFINRLSAEAGGANSPRFLLFSALTACILISVWTVALKATRHSGLFASSPEWLNEDRLDQQLQTAATAALGDRLGAVIVMDPQTGRVRAIVNSQLAFEETFRPGSTIKPFTALAALRSGVIDEDTRTLCREKYSHEDFHTTCAHPRELSPLNPTEAIAYSCNYYFGKVGERLDERSFNSTLNEFGFGKQTGVNAGREAAGVLLHNEWHSQNAIGEGDYLQATPIQLLNAYAALVNGGHLFTPQISSARDFVPELQASISIKDEHRRLIVKGMRGAVRYGTAESASLYSLPMYVFGKTGTATQIGGFRTQGWFVGFASDTDESAKGDAELAPEKVKLAVLVFLTKAHGSEAAQIARPIFAAGVRASATENAIAKQQEIELSNAGVARNLTATSSPGVAAAPALVRVHLVRENITRQLSLEDYVRGVVAAEGSIESEPEALKALAIASRTYALKNIGRHAHDGYDFCTTTHCQRFRLLDSNSTRDVSSAVAEAVDATRGEVLRDTNNQLVDAYFSASCGGATANIGSVWGGNAPPYLRGVRDEYCAGEAHHSWTDVISEKQLLAALKSDPRTDVGDHLAGLSVLRRDASGRAELITIEGERRLTVRGWDFKIIVGRALGWNYLKSSRFEIARSGSNFVFRGSGFGHGLGLCQEGAHVMATRGASYRQILAKYFPSTEITNADRHPTSADLMWRGEPHMFSAKIDHSASQRASPARAFRQTLRSEDFRISYPGHIPEREIETLLNTLQASRRSLIGRAAAAGFTVQFPVLEIFINETTGDFVGHTGQPAWAAAATKGTRIELQPLETLKRRRILETTLRHELVHAFVDALGHGRAPRWLAEGLALYFAGEGQLVARYQPRQRLTLEQIEKQLAEANPANSPNEMRTAYAAAYNEVKRLIETEGETNVWRRVAK
;
A
#
# COMPACT_ATOMS: atom_id res chain seq x y z
N MET A 1 -18.33 -76.98 42.76
CA MET A 1 -18.73 -75.77 43.51
C MET A 1 -17.93 -74.61 42.94
N LEU A 2 -18.48 -73.50 42.44
CA LEU A 2 -19.86 -73.11 42.04
C LEU A 2 -19.70 -72.39 40.67
N ALA A 3 -20.33 -72.73 39.55
CA ALA A 3 -21.75 -72.90 39.22
C ALA A 3 -22.50 -71.60 38.86
N ARG A 4 -22.55 -71.24 37.56
CA ARG A 4 -23.67 -70.50 36.94
C ARG A 4 -23.70 -70.60 35.40
N SER A 5 -24.72 -71.29 34.89
CA SER A 5 -25.20 -71.46 33.50
C SER A 5 -26.58 -72.18 33.60
N SER A 6 -27.45 -72.41 32.60
CA SER A 6 -27.59 -72.13 31.15
C SER A 6 -29.13 -72.17 30.83
N PHE A 7 -29.72 -72.06 29.62
CA PHE A 7 -29.22 -71.95 28.24
C PHE A 7 -30.24 -71.27 27.28
N ILE A 8 -29.78 -71.04 26.05
CA ILE A 8 -30.41 -70.75 24.74
C ILE A 8 -31.89 -71.18 24.47
N ASN A 9 -32.59 -70.35 23.66
CA ASN A 9 -33.58 -70.60 22.56
C ASN A 9 -35.08 -70.18 22.63
N ARG A 10 -35.48 -69.46 21.55
CA ARG A 10 -36.71 -69.56 20.70
C ARG A 10 -38.10 -69.02 21.14
N LEU A 11 -38.52 -68.02 20.35
CA LEU A 11 -39.75 -67.93 19.52
C LEU A 11 -41.14 -67.57 20.12
N SER A 12 -41.86 -66.80 19.27
CA SER A 12 -43.32 -66.75 19.06
C SER A 12 -44.25 -65.90 19.96
N ALA A 13 -44.90 -64.96 19.25
CA ALA A 13 -46.35 -64.71 19.21
C ALA A 13 -47.10 -64.04 20.40
N GLU A 14 -47.47 -62.77 20.15
CA GLU A 14 -48.85 -62.21 20.12
C GLU A 14 -49.80 -62.18 21.35
N ALA A 15 -50.53 -61.05 21.40
CA ALA A 15 -51.89 -60.82 21.91
C ALA A 15 -52.18 -60.81 23.43
N GLY A 16 -52.90 -59.76 23.88
CA GLY A 16 -53.56 -59.71 25.20
C GLY A 16 -53.98 -58.31 25.69
N GLY A 17 -55.27 -57.95 25.52
CA GLY A 17 -56.04 -56.91 26.25
C GLY A 17 -55.37 -55.55 26.58
N ALA A 18 -55.65 -54.41 25.92
CA ALA A 18 -56.92 -53.67 25.74
C ALA A 18 -57.39 -52.77 26.92
N ASN A 19 -57.82 -51.55 26.56
CA ASN A 19 -58.73 -50.63 27.29
C ASN A 19 -58.25 -49.89 28.57
N SER A 20 -57.74 -48.66 28.40
CA SER A 20 -58.16 -47.53 29.26
C SER A 20 -58.06 -46.16 28.52
N PRO A 21 -59.05 -45.25 28.65
CA PRO A 21 -59.16 -44.06 27.79
C PRO A 21 -58.35 -42.86 28.31
N ARG A 22 -57.05 -43.02 28.55
CA ARG A 22 -56.15 -41.91 28.97
C ARG A 22 -54.90 -41.70 28.13
N PHE A 23 -54.57 -42.59 27.19
CA PHE A 23 -53.42 -42.42 26.29
C PHE A 23 -53.71 -41.61 25.00
N LEU A 24 -54.98 -41.45 24.61
CA LEU A 24 -55.37 -40.84 23.32
C LEU A 24 -55.15 -39.32 23.22
N LEU A 25 -54.87 -38.63 24.33
CA LEU A 25 -54.58 -37.18 24.33
C LEU A 25 -53.08 -36.85 24.24
N PHE A 26 -52.19 -37.78 24.62
CA PHE A 26 -50.73 -37.57 24.57
C PHE A 26 -50.09 -38.03 23.26
N SER A 27 -50.69 -39.01 22.57
CA SER A 27 -50.26 -39.47 21.24
C SER A 27 -50.63 -38.48 20.12
N ALA A 28 -51.73 -37.73 20.27
CA ALA A 28 -52.17 -36.74 19.28
C ALA A 28 -51.21 -35.55 19.15
N LEU A 29 -50.75 -34.98 20.28
CA LEU A 29 -49.81 -33.85 20.28
C LEU A 29 -48.43 -34.24 19.70
N THR A 30 -47.93 -35.42 20.05
CA THR A 30 -46.60 -35.89 19.59
C THR A 30 -46.59 -36.25 18.10
N ALA A 31 -47.69 -36.79 17.56
CA ALA A 31 -47.83 -37.04 16.12
C ALA A 31 -47.82 -35.74 15.29
N CYS A 32 -48.52 -34.69 15.73
CA CYS A 32 -48.57 -33.41 15.01
C CYS A 32 -47.20 -32.71 14.93
N ILE A 33 -46.41 -32.79 16.01
CA ILE A 33 -45.07 -32.18 16.07
C ILE A 33 -44.06 -32.93 15.18
N LEU A 34 -44.18 -34.26 15.04
CA LEU A 34 -43.25 -35.02 14.19
C LEU A 34 -43.59 -34.95 12.69
N ILE A 35 -44.87 -34.85 12.32
CA ILE A 35 -45.31 -34.70 10.92
C ILE A 35 -44.95 -33.31 10.35
N SER A 36 -45.01 -32.26 11.18
CA SER A 36 -44.59 -30.90 10.80
C SER A 36 -43.07 -30.78 10.59
N VAL A 37 -42.26 -31.52 11.36
CA VAL A 37 -40.78 -31.50 11.20
C VAL A 37 -40.31 -32.23 9.93
N TRP A 38 -40.93 -33.35 9.56
CA TRP A 38 -40.51 -34.13 8.38
C TRP A 38 -41.03 -33.60 7.03
N THR A 39 -42.13 -32.84 7.02
CA THR A 39 -42.65 -32.21 5.79
C THR A 39 -41.85 -30.98 5.35
N VAL A 40 -41.17 -30.30 6.28
CA VAL A 40 -40.25 -29.18 5.97
C VAL A 40 -38.92 -29.70 5.38
N ALA A 41 -38.37 -30.79 5.93
CA ALA A 41 -37.05 -31.31 5.55
C ALA A 41 -36.96 -31.84 4.10
N LEU A 42 -38.07 -32.30 3.51
CA LEU A 42 -38.10 -32.92 2.18
C LEU A 42 -38.67 -32.03 1.06
N LYS A 43 -39.12 -30.81 1.36
CA LYS A 43 -39.43 -29.78 0.35
C LYS A 43 -38.23 -28.93 -0.05
N ALA A 44 -37.14 -28.97 0.73
CA ALA A 44 -35.94 -28.17 0.51
C ALA A 44 -35.07 -28.62 -0.69
N THR A 45 -35.36 -29.77 -1.32
CA THR A 45 -34.48 -30.40 -2.32
C THR A 45 -35.20 -30.84 -3.61
N ARG A 46 -36.23 -30.10 -4.05
CA ARG A 46 -36.75 -30.17 -5.45
C ARG A 46 -37.73 -29.01 -5.80
N HIS A 47 -37.20 -27.80 -5.97
CA HIS A 47 -37.87 -26.75 -6.77
C HIS A 47 -36.84 -25.91 -7.55
N SER A 48 -36.29 -26.53 -8.59
CA SER A 48 -35.71 -25.78 -9.71
C SER A 48 -36.84 -25.02 -10.40
N GLY A 49 -36.71 -23.70 -10.56
CA GLY A 49 -37.68 -22.90 -11.31
C GLY A 49 -38.95 -22.52 -10.56
N LEU A 50 -38.83 -21.55 -9.64
CA LEU A 50 -39.86 -20.54 -9.42
C LEU A 50 -39.15 -19.20 -9.21
N PHE A 51 -39.03 -18.43 -10.29
CA PHE A 51 -38.70 -17.01 -10.15
C PHE A 51 -39.88 -16.36 -9.43
N ALA A 52 -39.67 -15.87 -8.21
CA ALA A 52 -40.50 -14.78 -7.73
C ALA A 52 -40.25 -13.61 -8.69
N SER A 53 -41.28 -13.20 -9.42
CA SER A 53 -41.19 -12.02 -10.29
C SER A 53 -40.73 -10.84 -9.44
N SER A 54 -39.62 -10.21 -9.83
CA SER A 54 -39.20 -8.93 -9.26
C SER A 54 -40.42 -8.01 -9.21
N PRO A 55 -40.71 -7.34 -8.08
CA PRO A 55 -41.87 -6.46 -8.00
C PRO A 55 -41.76 -5.40 -9.10
N GLU A 56 -42.89 -4.98 -9.66
CA GLU A 56 -42.97 -4.28 -10.96
C GLU A 56 -42.11 -2.98 -11.05
N TRP A 57 -41.83 -2.36 -9.90
CA TRP A 57 -40.92 -1.21 -9.78
C TRP A 57 -39.42 -1.54 -9.89
N LEU A 58 -39.03 -2.81 -9.83
CA LEU A 58 -37.67 -3.36 -9.80
C LEU A 58 -37.34 -4.09 -11.13
N ASN A 59 -37.91 -3.63 -12.25
CA ASN A 59 -37.50 -4.04 -13.59
C ASN A 59 -36.09 -3.52 -13.92
N GLU A 60 -35.24 -4.32 -14.56
CA GLU A 60 -33.80 -4.04 -14.71
C GLU A 60 -33.51 -2.76 -15.52
N ASP A 61 -34.38 -2.43 -16.49
CA ASP A 61 -34.29 -1.22 -17.34
C ASP A 61 -34.31 0.12 -16.57
N ARG A 62 -34.68 0.11 -15.29
CA ARG A 62 -34.73 1.32 -14.45
C ARG A 62 -33.39 1.68 -13.82
N LEU A 63 -32.45 0.74 -13.73
CA LEU A 63 -31.18 0.88 -13.00
C LEU A 63 -29.98 1.00 -13.96
N ASP A 64 -28.85 1.47 -13.44
CA ASP A 64 -27.58 1.46 -14.15
C ASP A 64 -26.96 0.06 -14.07
N GLN A 65 -26.94 -0.66 -15.18
CA GLN A 65 -26.47 -2.04 -15.24
C GLN A 65 -24.98 -2.20 -14.86
N GLN A 66 -24.12 -1.19 -15.09
CA GLN A 66 -22.71 -1.26 -14.69
C GLN A 66 -22.56 -1.11 -13.17
N LEU A 67 -23.25 -0.14 -12.57
CA LEU A 67 -23.27 0.08 -11.13
C LEU A 67 -23.98 -1.06 -10.39
N GLN A 68 -25.08 -1.59 -10.93
CA GLN A 68 -25.81 -2.73 -10.37
C GLN A 68 -24.95 -4.00 -10.37
N THR A 69 -24.25 -4.27 -11.48
CA THR A 69 -23.28 -5.38 -11.57
C THR A 69 -22.15 -5.20 -10.56
N ALA A 70 -21.57 -4.00 -10.47
CA ALA A 70 -20.48 -3.70 -9.54
C ALA A 70 -20.91 -3.82 -8.07
N ALA A 71 -22.09 -3.31 -7.71
CA ALA A 71 -22.65 -3.40 -6.37
C ALA A 71 -22.92 -4.85 -5.95
N THR A 72 -23.53 -5.64 -6.84
CA THR A 72 -23.83 -7.06 -6.60
C THR A 72 -22.55 -7.87 -6.42
N ALA A 73 -21.56 -7.69 -7.30
CA ALA A 73 -20.28 -8.39 -7.23
C ALA A 73 -19.42 -7.96 -6.03
N ALA A 74 -19.53 -6.70 -5.58
CA ALA A 74 -18.80 -6.19 -4.43
C ALA A 74 -19.35 -6.71 -3.09
N LEU A 75 -20.68 -6.79 -2.96
CA LEU A 75 -21.33 -7.37 -1.78
C LEU A 75 -21.05 -8.87 -1.71
N GLY A 76 -21.28 -9.60 -2.81
CA GLY A 76 -21.20 -11.06 -2.86
C GLY A 76 -22.17 -11.73 -1.87
N ASP A 77 -21.78 -12.87 -1.30
CA ASP A 77 -22.60 -13.65 -0.36
C ASP A 77 -22.78 -12.99 1.04
N ARG A 78 -22.41 -11.71 1.19
CA ARG A 78 -22.47 -11.01 2.48
C ARG A 78 -23.89 -10.51 2.78
N LEU A 79 -24.39 -10.85 3.96
CA LEU A 79 -25.68 -10.35 4.46
C LEU A 79 -25.60 -8.84 4.74
N GLY A 80 -26.10 -8.05 3.79
CA GLY A 80 -26.08 -6.59 3.81
C GLY A 80 -26.89 -5.99 2.67
N ALA A 81 -26.79 -4.67 2.52
CA ALA A 81 -27.43 -3.89 1.48
C ALA A 81 -26.43 -2.90 0.85
N VAL A 82 -26.65 -2.57 -0.42
CA VAL A 82 -25.87 -1.55 -1.14
C VAL A 82 -26.83 -0.64 -1.89
N ILE A 83 -26.65 0.67 -1.76
CA ILE A 83 -27.42 1.67 -2.50
C ILE A 83 -26.43 2.60 -3.20
N VAL A 84 -26.69 2.89 -4.48
CA VAL A 84 -25.98 3.91 -5.26
C VAL A 84 -26.98 4.93 -5.77
N MET A 85 -26.69 6.22 -5.58
CA MET A 85 -27.61 7.33 -5.84
C MET A 85 -26.85 8.50 -6.49
N ASP A 86 -27.53 9.30 -7.32
CA ASP A 86 -27.11 10.67 -7.63
C ASP A 86 -27.59 11.63 -6.53
N PRO A 87 -26.69 12.21 -5.72
CA PRO A 87 -27.08 13.08 -4.61
C PRO A 87 -27.56 14.46 -5.05
N GLN A 88 -27.45 14.84 -6.34
CA GLN A 88 -27.98 16.12 -6.85
C GLN A 88 -29.47 16.04 -7.20
N THR A 89 -30.06 14.83 -7.19
CA THR A 89 -31.42 14.60 -7.70
C THR A 89 -32.24 13.59 -6.90
N GLY A 90 -31.61 12.70 -6.14
CA GLY A 90 -32.28 11.59 -5.45
C GLY A 90 -32.47 10.33 -6.33
N ARG A 91 -31.99 10.31 -7.58
CA ARG A 91 -32.12 9.13 -8.45
C ARG A 91 -31.30 7.95 -7.90
N VAL A 92 -31.96 6.86 -7.57
CA VAL A 92 -31.33 5.58 -7.21
C VAL A 92 -30.83 4.92 -8.50
N ARG A 93 -29.51 4.79 -8.65
CA ARG A 93 -28.82 4.21 -9.82
C ARG A 93 -28.58 2.71 -9.67
N ALA A 94 -28.37 2.20 -8.45
CA ALA A 94 -28.25 0.77 -8.17
C ALA A 94 -28.73 0.44 -6.76
N ILE A 95 -29.27 -0.77 -6.58
CA ILE A 95 -29.83 -1.25 -5.32
C ILE A 95 -29.62 -2.76 -5.18
N VAL A 96 -28.97 -3.19 -4.11
CA VAL A 96 -28.77 -4.61 -3.75
C VAL A 96 -29.39 -4.83 -2.38
N ASN A 97 -30.29 -5.82 -2.30
CA ASN A 97 -31.12 -6.13 -1.13
C ASN A 97 -32.00 -4.94 -0.68
N SER A 98 -33.04 -4.67 -1.47
CA SER A 98 -34.02 -3.60 -1.23
C SER A 98 -34.78 -3.74 0.11
N GLN A 99 -35.05 -4.96 0.58
CA GLN A 99 -35.70 -5.17 1.88
C GLN A 99 -34.83 -4.61 3.02
N LEU A 100 -33.56 -5.02 3.11
CA LEU A 100 -32.63 -4.46 4.10
C LEU A 100 -32.39 -2.95 3.89
N ALA A 101 -32.52 -2.44 2.67
CA ALA A 101 -32.29 -1.03 2.37
C ALA A 101 -33.43 -0.08 2.77
N PHE A 102 -34.68 -0.56 2.71
CA PHE A 102 -35.90 0.27 2.82
C PHE A 102 -36.82 -0.14 3.97
N GLU A 103 -36.92 -1.43 4.30
CA GLU A 103 -37.93 -1.96 5.24
C GLU A 103 -37.40 -2.22 6.66
N GLU A 104 -36.07 -2.32 6.84
CA GLU A 104 -35.46 -2.63 8.15
C GLU A 104 -34.64 -1.45 8.71
N THR A 105 -34.73 -1.25 10.02
CA THR A 105 -34.12 -0.13 10.74
C THR A 105 -32.95 -0.60 11.61
N PHE A 106 -31.86 0.16 11.61
CA PHE A 106 -30.61 -0.22 12.26
C PHE A 106 -29.99 0.97 13.01
N ARG A 107 -29.23 0.70 14.09
CA ARG A 107 -28.48 1.73 14.80
C ARG A 107 -27.37 2.28 13.88
N PRO A 108 -27.34 3.59 13.55
CA PRO A 108 -26.37 4.14 12.59
C PRO A 108 -24.93 4.22 13.15
N GLY A 109 -24.78 4.15 14.48
CA GLY A 109 -23.48 4.25 15.14
C GLY A 109 -22.74 5.52 14.77
N SER A 110 -21.43 5.40 14.62
CA SER A 110 -20.53 6.52 14.28
C SER A 110 -20.78 7.20 12.92
N THR A 111 -21.78 6.80 12.12
CA THR A 111 -22.24 7.60 10.98
C THR A 111 -23.09 8.82 11.40
N ILE A 112 -23.61 8.91 12.63
CA ILE A 112 -24.37 10.11 13.03
C ILE A 112 -23.48 11.34 13.30
N LYS A 113 -22.18 11.13 13.55
CA LYS A 113 -21.24 12.15 14.05
C LYS A 113 -21.13 13.42 13.21
N PRO A 114 -21.19 13.39 11.86
CA PRO A 114 -21.32 14.59 11.04
C PRO A 114 -22.57 15.45 11.35
N PHE A 115 -23.72 14.83 11.64
CA PHE A 115 -24.92 15.57 12.08
C PHE A 115 -24.78 16.07 13.52
N THR A 116 -24.15 15.31 14.41
CA THR A 116 -23.76 15.80 15.75
C THR A 116 -22.87 17.03 15.66
N ALA A 117 -21.89 17.03 14.75
CA ALA A 117 -21.02 18.17 14.49
C ALA A 117 -21.82 19.37 13.96
N LEU A 118 -22.72 19.16 13.00
CA LEU A 118 -23.56 20.23 12.47
C LEU A 118 -24.47 20.84 13.53
N ALA A 119 -25.10 20.02 14.39
CA ALA A 119 -25.93 20.49 15.50
C ALA A 119 -25.11 21.30 16.52
N ALA A 120 -23.90 20.85 16.84
CA ALA A 120 -23.00 21.53 17.77
C ALA A 120 -22.37 22.82 17.20
N LEU A 121 -22.11 22.87 15.89
CA LEU A 121 -21.70 24.09 15.17
C LEU A 121 -22.84 25.11 15.07
N ARG A 122 -24.07 24.66 14.81
CA ARG A 122 -25.28 25.50 14.79
C ARG A 122 -25.60 26.13 16.15
N SER A 123 -25.36 25.41 17.24
CA SER A 123 -25.61 25.86 18.63
C SER A 123 -24.42 26.56 19.29
N GLY A 124 -23.25 26.64 18.64
CA GLY A 124 -22.04 27.24 19.21
C GLY A 124 -21.36 26.42 20.31
N VAL A 125 -21.71 25.14 20.45
CA VAL A 125 -21.07 24.19 21.39
C VAL A 125 -19.65 23.84 20.93
N ILE A 126 -19.38 23.92 19.63
CA ILE A 126 -18.05 23.84 19.02
C ILE A 126 -17.96 24.83 17.85
N ASP A 127 -16.74 25.17 17.48
CA ASP A 127 -16.35 25.94 16.30
C ASP A 127 -15.18 25.23 15.57
N GLU A 128 -14.56 25.85 14.56
CA GLU A 128 -13.42 25.25 13.86
C GLU A 128 -12.13 25.21 14.68
N ASP A 129 -11.97 26.10 15.68
CA ASP A 129 -10.79 26.23 16.52
C ASP A 129 -10.86 25.48 17.86
N THR A 130 -12.01 24.89 18.16
CA THR A 130 -12.20 23.94 19.27
C THR A 130 -11.20 22.79 19.15
N ARG A 131 -10.49 22.49 20.24
CA ARG A 131 -9.56 21.36 20.37
C ARG A 131 -9.91 20.52 21.59
N THR A 132 -9.98 19.19 21.45
CA THR A 132 -10.19 18.27 22.58
C THR A 132 -9.14 17.15 22.58
N LEU A 133 -8.36 17.06 23.64
CA LEU A 133 -7.43 15.94 23.86
C LEU A 133 -8.22 14.66 24.18
N CYS A 134 -8.10 13.66 23.31
CA CYS A 134 -8.69 12.34 23.54
C CYS A 134 -7.94 11.59 24.66
N ARG A 135 -8.66 10.92 25.56
CA ARG A 135 -8.10 10.10 26.66
C ARG A 135 -8.22 8.59 26.43
N GLU A 136 -8.26 8.15 25.17
CA GLU A 136 -8.54 6.78 24.68
C GLU A 136 -9.92 6.20 25.04
N LYS A 137 -10.47 6.51 26.22
CA LYS A 137 -11.74 5.99 26.75
C LYS A 137 -12.69 7.13 27.07
N TYR A 138 -13.94 6.98 26.64
CA TYR A 138 -15.06 7.83 27.05
C TYR A 138 -15.90 7.09 28.09
N SER A 139 -16.22 7.77 29.18
CA SER A 139 -17.13 7.30 30.23
C SER A 139 -17.97 8.48 30.70
N HIS A 140 -19.29 8.30 30.72
CA HIS A 140 -20.26 9.25 31.24
C HIS A 140 -21.48 8.47 31.71
N GLU A 141 -21.99 8.75 32.91
CA GLU A 141 -22.98 7.88 33.59
C GLU A 141 -22.51 6.40 33.54
N ASP A 142 -23.43 5.46 33.37
CA ASP A 142 -23.12 4.03 33.20
C ASP A 142 -22.60 3.68 31.79
N PHE A 143 -22.51 4.63 30.87
CA PHE A 143 -22.05 4.39 29.51
C PHE A 143 -20.53 4.51 29.37
N HIS A 144 -19.88 3.49 28.79
CA HIS A 144 -18.43 3.44 28.60
C HIS A 144 -18.07 2.93 27.20
N THR A 145 -17.07 3.54 26.55
CA THR A 145 -16.58 3.09 25.23
C THR A 145 -15.12 3.49 24.97
N THR A 146 -14.44 2.78 24.05
CA THR A 146 -13.07 3.05 23.62
C THR A 146 -13.02 3.83 22.32
N CYS A 147 -11.90 4.50 22.03
CA CYS A 147 -11.59 5.12 20.75
C CYS A 147 -10.66 4.22 19.93
N ALA A 148 -10.88 4.16 18.61
CA ALA A 148 -10.11 3.34 17.68
C ALA A 148 -9.29 4.22 16.71
N HIS A 149 -8.27 4.89 17.23
CA HIS A 149 -7.33 5.75 16.49
C HIS A 149 -5.96 5.74 17.19
N PRO A 150 -4.89 6.32 16.59
CA PRO A 150 -3.57 6.40 17.24
C PRO A 150 -3.63 7.06 18.63
N ARG A 151 -2.68 6.69 19.51
CA ARG A 151 -2.59 7.22 20.89
C ARG A 151 -1.98 8.61 20.95
N GLU A 152 -0.92 8.83 20.17
CA GLU A 152 -0.12 10.05 20.17
C GLU A 152 -0.69 11.09 19.18
N LEU A 153 -1.97 11.44 19.37
CA LEU A 153 -2.61 12.52 18.60
C LEU A 153 -2.57 13.84 19.37
N SER A 154 -2.39 14.93 18.64
CA SER A 154 -2.63 16.28 19.16
C SER A 154 -4.10 16.46 19.56
N PRO A 155 -4.44 17.46 20.42
CA PRO A 155 -5.82 17.80 20.74
C PRO A 155 -6.66 18.01 19.47
N LEU A 156 -7.64 17.13 19.25
CA LEU A 156 -8.34 16.99 17.97
C LEU A 156 -9.25 18.18 17.71
N ASN A 157 -9.23 18.69 16.49
CA ASN A 157 -10.27 19.58 15.95
C ASN A 157 -11.50 18.78 15.45
N PRO A 158 -12.65 19.42 15.12
CA PRO A 158 -13.83 18.65 14.73
C PRO A 158 -13.68 17.93 13.38
N THR A 159 -12.89 18.44 12.44
CA THR A 159 -12.52 17.73 11.18
C THR A 159 -11.76 16.43 11.49
N GLU A 160 -10.76 16.48 12.37
CA GLU A 160 -9.99 15.31 12.81
C GLU A 160 -10.82 14.34 13.65
N ALA A 161 -11.72 14.85 14.50
CA ALA A 161 -12.64 14.04 15.27
C ALA A 161 -13.61 13.25 14.37
N ILE A 162 -14.09 13.84 13.27
CA ILE A 162 -14.86 13.14 12.23
C ILE A 162 -13.98 12.08 11.54
N ALA A 163 -12.76 12.45 11.16
CA ALA A 163 -11.82 11.57 10.44
C ALA A 163 -11.44 10.31 11.25
N TYR A 164 -10.99 10.50 12.49
CA TYR A 164 -10.66 9.44 13.43
C TYR A 164 -11.89 8.88 14.17
N SER A 165 -13.09 9.38 13.87
CA SER A 165 -14.36 8.94 14.45
C SER A 165 -14.38 8.95 15.99
N CYS A 166 -13.66 9.88 16.62
CA CYS A 166 -13.31 9.85 18.04
C CYS A 166 -14.54 9.81 18.97
N ASN A 167 -14.69 8.73 19.76
CA ASN A 167 -15.78 8.61 20.73
C ASN A 167 -15.65 9.64 21.86
N TYR A 168 -14.43 9.93 22.32
CA TYR A 168 -14.19 10.90 23.39
C TYR A 168 -14.60 12.32 23.00
N TYR A 169 -14.20 12.78 21.81
CA TYR A 169 -14.57 14.10 21.29
C TYR A 169 -16.09 14.25 21.23
N PHE A 170 -16.77 13.33 20.56
CA PHE A 170 -18.21 13.43 20.32
C PHE A 170 -19.06 13.17 21.57
N GLY A 171 -18.59 12.35 22.51
CA GLY A 171 -19.19 12.27 23.86
C GLY A 171 -19.07 13.61 24.60
N LYS A 172 -17.88 14.24 24.60
CA LYS A 172 -17.67 15.60 25.15
C LYS A 172 -18.35 16.73 24.34
N VAL A 173 -18.95 16.43 23.19
CA VAL A 173 -19.94 17.30 22.53
C VAL A 173 -21.33 16.99 23.06
N GLY A 174 -21.72 15.72 23.17
CA GLY A 174 -23.00 15.28 23.73
C GLY A 174 -23.26 15.73 25.17
N GLU A 175 -22.23 15.85 26.02
CA GLU A 175 -22.34 16.43 27.37
C GLU A 175 -22.72 17.92 27.39
N ARG A 176 -22.61 18.63 26.26
CA ARG A 176 -22.81 20.09 26.15
C ARG A 176 -23.84 20.49 25.09
N LEU A 177 -24.26 19.55 24.24
CA LEU A 177 -25.29 19.72 23.24
C LEU A 177 -26.65 19.35 23.86
N ASP A 178 -27.65 20.20 23.67
CA ASP A 178 -29.01 19.94 24.12
C ASP A 178 -29.79 19.05 23.13
N GLU A 179 -30.77 18.31 23.64
CA GLU A 179 -31.62 17.43 22.84
C GLU A 179 -32.33 18.19 21.70
N ARG A 180 -32.79 19.41 21.93
CA ARG A 180 -33.59 20.15 20.94
C ARG A 180 -32.74 20.54 19.73
N SER A 181 -31.50 20.98 19.93
CA SER A 181 -30.56 21.27 18.84
C SER A 181 -30.22 20.02 18.03
N PHE A 182 -30.07 18.86 18.69
CA PHE A 182 -29.82 17.58 18.03
C PHE A 182 -31.06 17.09 17.27
N ASN A 183 -32.22 16.98 17.93
CA ASN A 183 -33.47 16.51 17.33
C ASN A 183 -34.01 17.44 16.24
N SER A 184 -33.86 18.77 16.33
CA SER A 184 -34.19 19.68 15.21
C SER A 184 -33.35 19.32 13.99
N THR A 185 -32.03 19.24 14.17
CA THR A 185 -31.10 18.91 13.08
C THR A 185 -31.46 17.55 12.47
N LEU A 186 -31.68 16.49 13.26
CA LEU A 186 -32.05 15.19 12.70
C LEU A 186 -33.43 15.18 12.02
N ASN A 187 -34.42 15.91 12.54
CA ASN A 187 -35.74 16.04 11.91
C ASN A 187 -35.71 16.78 10.58
N GLU A 188 -34.83 17.77 10.42
CA GLU A 188 -34.60 18.51 9.17
C GLU A 188 -34.03 17.59 8.07
N PHE A 189 -33.11 16.69 8.43
CA PHE A 189 -32.54 15.68 7.52
C PHE A 189 -33.42 14.43 7.33
N GLY A 190 -34.66 14.43 7.85
CA GLY A 190 -35.65 13.37 7.60
C GLY A 190 -35.54 12.12 8.48
N PHE A 191 -34.69 12.09 9.51
CA PHE A 191 -34.64 10.96 10.44
C PHE A 191 -35.97 10.83 11.21
N GLY A 192 -36.44 9.59 11.40
CA GLY A 192 -37.74 9.30 12.02
C GLY A 192 -38.95 9.49 11.08
N LYS A 193 -38.74 9.69 9.77
CA LYS A 193 -39.79 9.79 8.75
C LYS A 193 -39.42 8.95 7.52
N GLN A 194 -40.41 8.41 6.82
CA GLN A 194 -40.19 7.77 5.51
C GLN A 194 -39.57 8.79 4.54
N THR A 195 -38.61 8.36 3.71
CA THR A 195 -38.05 9.18 2.62
C THR A 195 -38.99 9.31 1.43
N GLY A 196 -40.05 8.49 1.37
CA GLY A 196 -41.00 8.49 0.25
C GLY A 196 -40.53 7.65 -0.94
N VAL A 197 -39.57 6.75 -0.74
CA VAL A 197 -38.98 5.97 -1.85
C VAL A 197 -40.04 5.11 -2.54
N ASN A 198 -40.05 5.13 -3.88
CA ASN A 198 -41.04 4.46 -4.72
C ASN A 198 -40.88 2.92 -4.81
N ALA A 199 -40.50 2.28 -3.70
CA ALA A 199 -40.29 0.84 -3.53
C ALA A 199 -41.48 0.10 -2.88
N GLY A 200 -42.62 0.79 -2.68
CA GLY A 200 -43.88 0.22 -2.20
C GLY A 200 -43.97 -0.02 -0.68
N ARG A 201 -42.88 -0.38 0.00
CA ARG A 201 -42.78 -0.39 1.46
C ARG A 201 -41.49 0.30 1.91
N GLU A 202 -41.60 1.08 2.98
CA GLU A 202 -40.49 1.76 3.64
C GLU A 202 -40.78 1.85 5.15
N ALA A 203 -39.77 1.63 6.00
CA ALA A 203 -39.87 1.88 7.44
C ALA A 203 -39.54 3.34 7.78
N ALA A 204 -40.29 3.92 8.73
CA ALA A 204 -40.11 5.32 9.13
C ALA A 204 -38.84 5.58 9.98
N GLY A 205 -38.07 4.55 10.36
CA GLY A 205 -37.00 4.72 11.34
C GLY A 205 -37.53 4.99 12.76
N VAL A 206 -36.64 5.35 13.68
CA VAL A 206 -36.94 5.70 15.07
C VAL A 206 -36.13 6.94 15.44
N LEU A 207 -36.79 7.94 16.03
CA LEU A 207 -36.13 9.10 16.65
C LEU A 207 -36.88 9.44 17.95
N LEU A 208 -36.30 9.09 19.09
CA LEU A 208 -36.92 9.30 20.40
C LEU A 208 -36.80 10.76 20.87
N HIS A 209 -37.64 11.11 21.85
CA HIS A 209 -37.78 12.46 22.37
C HIS A 209 -37.93 12.40 23.90
N ASN A 210 -37.23 13.27 24.63
CA ASN A 210 -37.03 13.26 26.08
C ASN A 210 -36.17 12.08 26.60
N GLU A 211 -35.32 11.52 25.73
CA GLU A 211 -34.50 10.31 25.97
C GLU A 211 -33.00 10.59 25.73
N TRP A 212 -32.59 11.85 25.86
CA TRP A 212 -31.24 12.30 25.50
C TRP A 212 -30.17 11.99 26.55
N HIS A 213 -29.14 11.28 26.11
CA HIS A 213 -27.89 11.08 26.82
C HIS A 213 -26.69 11.34 25.91
N SER A 214 -25.52 11.63 26.51
CA SER A 214 -24.29 11.94 25.78
C SER A 214 -23.85 10.88 24.74
N GLN A 215 -24.23 9.61 24.92
CA GLN A 215 -23.95 8.53 23.97
C GLN A 215 -24.77 8.57 22.67
N ASN A 216 -25.90 9.28 22.63
CA ASN A 216 -26.65 9.44 21.38
C ASN A 216 -25.87 10.32 20.38
N ALA A 217 -25.07 11.27 20.89
CA ALA A 217 -24.16 12.09 20.11
C ALA A 217 -23.06 11.29 19.37
N ILE A 218 -22.72 10.07 19.81
CA ILE A 218 -21.83 9.14 19.10
C ILE A 218 -22.56 8.09 18.26
N GLY A 219 -23.89 8.02 18.37
CA GLY A 219 -24.77 7.08 17.66
C GLY A 219 -25.04 5.76 18.39
N GLU A 220 -24.88 5.73 19.71
CA GLU A 220 -25.17 4.56 20.55
C GLU A 220 -26.46 4.73 21.36
N GLY A 221 -27.04 3.60 21.79
CA GLY A 221 -28.38 3.52 22.37
C GLY A 221 -29.49 3.30 21.33
N ASP A 222 -30.74 3.18 21.78
CA ASP A 222 -31.91 2.91 20.92
C ASP A 222 -32.69 4.16 20.51
N TYR A 223 -32.21 5.34 20.94
CA TYR A 223 -32.71 6.68 20.61
C TYR A 223 -32.90 6.93 19.11
N LEU A 224 -32.01 6.39 18.28
CA LEU A 224 -32.00 6.56 16.83
C LEU A 224 -31.80 5.22 16.11
N GLN A 225 -32.74 4.90 15.22
CA GLN A 225 -32.57 3.86 14.21
C GLN A 225 -32.95 4.42 12.85
N ALA A 226 -32.16 4.10 11.82
CA ALA A 226 -32.38 4.56 10.46
C ALA A 226 -32.43 3.37 9.49
N THR A 227 -33.21 3.50 8.43
CA THR A 227 -33.06 2.64 7.25
C THR A 227 -31.80 3.06 6.48
N PRO A 228 -31.16 2.15 5.71
CA PRO A 228 -30.06 2.52 4.84
C PRO A 228 -30.40 3.62 3.81
N ILE A 229 -31.64 3.70 3.32
CA ILE A 229 -32.05 4.80 2.41
C ILE A 229 -32.19 6.15 3.14
N GLN A 230 -32.73 6.19 4.36
CA GLN A 230 -32.78 7.41 5.17
C GLN A 230 -31.38 7.96 5.42
N LEU A 231 -30.45 7.11 5.84
CA LEU A 231 -29.08 7.52 6.14
C LEU A 231 -28.37 8.06 4.88
N LEU A 232 -28.59 7.45 3.71
CA LEU A 232 -28.05 7.94 2.45
C LEU A 232 -28.66 9.29 2.05
N ASN A 233 -29.98 9.46 2.16
CA ASN A 233 -30.67 10.69 1.75
C ASN A 233 -30.32 11.88 2.64
N ALA A 234 -30.30 11.66 3.96
CA ALA A 234 -29.83 12.64 4.95
C ALA A 234 -28.39 13.12 4.64
N TYR A 235 -27.50 12.19 4.30
CA TYR A 235 -26.13 12.52 3.91
C TYR A 235 -26.04 13.20 2.53
N ALA A 236 -26.91 12.85 1.57
CA ALA A 236 -26.95 13.51 0.26
C ALA A 236 -27.27 15.00 0.43
N ALA A 237 -28.32 15.33 1.19
CA ALA A 237 -28.67 16.71 1.54
C ALA A 237 -27.52 17.43 2.28
N LEU A 238 -26.82 16.75 3.19
CA LEU A 238 -25.68 17.32 3.93
C LEU A 238 -24.52 17.74 3.01
N VAL A 239 -24.29 17.05 1.88
CA VAL A 239 -23.14 17.31 0.99
C VAL A 239 -23.50 18.10 -0.28
N ASN A 240 -24.76 18.07 -0.73
CA ASN A 240 -25.25 18.77 -1.93
C ASN A 240 -25.72 20.23 -1.68
N GLY A 241 -25.54 20.75 -0.46
CA GLY A 241 -25.89 22.12 -0.09
C GLY A 241 -27.27 22.28 0.57
N GLY A 242 -27.85 21.19 1.09
CA GLY A 242 -29.09 21.22 1.88
C GLY A 242 -30.33 20.74 1.12
N HIS A 243 -30.21 20.27 -0.12
CA HIS A 243 -31.33 19.85 -0.95
C HIS A 243 -31.74 18.41 -0.61
N LEU A 244 -32.80 18.24 0.17
CA LEU A 244 -33.36 16.92 0.48
C LEU A 244 -34.37 16.53 -0.60
N PHE A 245 -34.06 15.48 -1.37
CA PHE A 245 -34.93 14.97 -2.44
C PHE A 245 -35.68 13.72 -2.02
N THR A 246 -36.83 13.44 -2.63
CA THR A 246 -37.46 12.10 -2.56
C THR A 246 -36.59 11.12 -3.34
N PRO A 247 -36.10 10.02 -2.72
CA PRO A 247 -35.35 9.01 -3.46
C PRO A 247 -36.24 8.29 -4.47
N GLN A 248 -35.82 8.17 -5.72
CA GLN A 248 -36.60 7.47 -6.74
C GLN A 248 -35.77 6.46 -7.51
N ILE A 249 -36.24 5.21 -7.56
CA ILE A 249 -35.85 4.22 -8.56
C ILE A 249 -36.60 4.59 -9.84
N SER A 250 -35.89 5.02 -10.89
CA SER A 250 -36.49 5.23 -12.22
C SER A 250 -35.42 5.25 -13.32
N SER A 251 -35.85 4.98 -14.56
CA SER A 251 -34.99 5.05 -15.75
C SER A 251 -34.41 6.46 -15.93
N ALA A 252 -33.35 6.61 -16.72
CA ALA A 252 -32.78 7.93 -17.01
C ALA A 252 -33.71 8.83 -17.85
N ARG A 253 -34.75 8.27 -18.48
CA ARG A 253 -35.71 8.99 -19.35
C ARG A 253 -36.97 9.42 -18.60
N ASP A 254 -37.40 8.61 -17.63
CA ASP A 254 -38.68 8.73 -16.91
C ASP A 254 -38.47 9.22 -15.47
N PHE A 255 -37.41 9.98 -15.23
CA PHE A 255 -37.01 10.46 -13.91
C PHE A 255 -37.17 11.98 -13.81
N VAL A 256 -37.86 12.43 -12.76
CA VAL A 256 -38.04 13.84 -12.41
C VAL A 256 -37.67 14.02 -10.94
N PRO A 257 -36.66 14.85 -10.59
CA PRO A 257 -36.31 15.12 -9.20
C PRO A 257 -37.47 15.75 -8.44
N GLU A 258 -37.76 15.25 -7.24
CA GLU A 258 -38.74 15.85 -6.33
C GLU A 258 -38.01 16.39 -5.10
N LEU A 259 -38.04 17.70 -4.89
CA LEU A 259 -37.40 18.36 -3.75
C LEU A 259 -38.37 18.42 -2.57
N GLN A 260 -38.02 17.76 -1.45
CA GLN A 260 -38.82 17.74 -0.23
C GLN A 260 -38.54 18.96 0.67
N ALA A 261 -37.27 19.34 0.80
CA ALA A 261 -36.86 20.45 1.66
C ALA A 261 -35.52 21.07 1.23
N SER A 262 -35.33 22.34 1.62
CA SER A 262 -34.04 23.05 1.54
C SER A 262 -33.58 23.38 2.97
N ILE A 263 -32.58 22.64 3.44
CA ILE A 263 -32.02 22.73 4.79
C ILE A 263 -30.96 23.83 4.82
N SER A 264 -31.08 24.78 5.75
CA SER A 264 -30.06 25.83 5.89
C SER A 264 -28.78 25.29 6.52
N ILE A 265 -27.72 25.19 5.72
CA ILE A 265 -26.37 24.78 6.13
C ILE A 265 -25.42 25.89 5.70
N LYS A 266 -24.67 26.48 6.64
CA LYS A 266 -23.59 27.40 6.27
C LYS A 266 -22.47 26.66 5.53
N ASP A 267 -21.89 27.28 4.51
CA ASP A 267 -20.76 26.71 3.76
C ASP A 267 -19.58 26.36 4.67
N GLU A 268 -19.26 27.19 5.67
CA GLU A 268 -18.18 26.92 6.64
C GLU A 268 -18.43 25.61 7.43
N HIS A 269 -19.65 25.34 7.88
CA HIS A 269 -20.00 24.10 8.58
C HIS A 269 -19.95 22.90 7.62
N ARG A 270 -20.48 23.04 6.39
CA ARG A 270 -20.45 22.01 5.35
C ARG A 270 -19.00 21.66 4.99
N ARG A 271 -18.16 22.66 4.73
CA ARG A 271 -16.74 22.53 4.36
C ARG A 271 -15.97 21.76 5.44
N LEU A 272 -16.14 22.12 6.71
CA LEU A 272 -15.49 21.45 7.84
C LEU A 272 -15.88 19.96 7.91
N ILE A 273 -17.17 19.66 7.76
CA ILE A 273 -17.70 18.29 7.80
C ILE A 273 -17.20 17.47 6.59
N VAL A 274 -17.27 18.01 5.37
CA VAL A 274 -16.76 17.36 4.15
C VAL A 274 -15.25 17.14 4.23
N LYS A 275 -14.48 18.10 4.78
CA LYS A 275 -13.05 17.93 5.06
C LYS A 275 -12.79 16.79 6.04
N GLY A 276 -13.61 16.67 7.09
CA GLY A 276 -13.56 15.54 8.04
C GLY A 276 -13.87 14.19 7.39
N MET A 277 -14.84 14.15 6.48
CA MET A 277 -15.19 12.95 5.68
C MET A 277 -14.10 12.59 4.65
N ARG A 278 -13.40 13.58 4.07
CA ARG A 278 -12.20 13.34 3.23
C ARG A 278 -11.03 12.85 4.09
N GLY A 279 -10.88 13.38 5.31
CA GLY A 279 -9.90 12.90 6.29
C GLY A 279 -10.14 11.46 6.71
N ALA A 280 -11.39 11.07 6.98
CA ALA A 280 -11.78 9.68 7.25
C ALA A 280 -11.31 8.73 6.15
N VAL A 281 -11.42 9.16 4.88
CA VAL A 281 -10.94 8.43 3.71
C VAL A 281 -9.42 8.47 3.53
N ARG A 282 -8.73 9.58 3.85
CA ARG A 282 -7.28 9.75 3.59
C ARG A 282 -6.34 9.24 4.68
N TYR A 283 -6.75 9.28 5.95
CA TYR A 283 -5.89 8.95 7.10
C TYR A 283 -6.67 8.46 8.34
N GLY A 284 -8.00 8.41 8.24
CA GLY A 284 -8.90 8.02 9.32
C GLY A 284 -9.56 6.66 9.10
N THR A 285 -10.80 6.51 9.55
CA THR A 285 -11.45 5.18 9.70
C THR A 285 -11.84 4.45 8.41
N ALA A 286 -11.60 5.03 7.23
CA ALA A 286 -11.79 4.42 5.91
C ALA A 286 -10.50 4.37 5.06
N GLU A 287 -9.34 4.71 5.64
CA GLU A 287 -8.04 4.71 4.94
C GLU A 287 -7.73 3.34 4.30
N SER A 288 -8.02 2.25 4.99
CA SER A 288 -7.76 0.88 4.51
C SER A 288 -8.67 0.39 3.37
N ALA A 289 -9.59 1.21 2.89
CA ALA A 289 -10.28 1.04 1.60
C ALA A 289 -9.57 1.76 0.44
N SER A 290 -8.53 2.53 0.78
CA SER A 290 -7.67 3.36 -0.07
C SER A 290 -8.44 4.26 -1.05
N LEU A 291 -9.68 4.65 -0.71
CA LEU A 291 -10.62 5.31 -1.63
C LEU A 291 -10.06 6.62 -2.22
N TYR A 292 -9.13 7.26 -1.52
CA TYR A 292 -8.37 8.43 -1.98
C TYR A 292 -7.48 8.19 -3.20
N SER A 293 -7.18 6.93 -3.57
CA SER A 293 -6.34 6.54 -4.73
C SER A 293 -7.14 6.29 -6.02
N LEU A 294 -8.47 6.38 -5.97
CA LEU A 294 -9.33 6.37 -7.15
C LEU A 294 -9.22 7.72 -7.89
N PRO A 295 -9.38 7.77 -9.22
CA PRO A 295 -9.27 8.99 -10.02
C PRO A 295 -10.55 9.84 -9.94
N MET A 296 -10.98 10.14 -8.71
CA MET A 296 -12.15 10.97 -8.37
C MET A 296 -12.04 11.42 -6.91
N TYR A 297 -12.61 12.58 -6.55
CA TYR A 297 -12.55 13.07 -5.17
C TYR A 297 -13.52 12.28 -4.28
N VAL A 298 -13.08 11.17 -3.67
CA VAL A 298 -13.90 10.37 -2.73
C VAL A 298 -13.76 10.85 -1.27
N PHE A 299 -14.89 10.99 -0.58
CA PHE A 299 -14.99 11.32 0.85
C PHE A 299 -16.15 10.53 1.48
N GLY A 300 -16.12 10.27 2.79
CA GLY A 300 -17.18 9.47 3.42
C GLY A 300 -17.04 9.29 4.92
N LYS A 301 -17.92 8.49 5.53
CA LYS A 301 -17.91 8.17 6.95
C LYS A 301 -18.22 6.69 7.18
N THR A 302 -17.42 6.04 8.02
CA THR A 302 -17.74 4.70 8.55
C THR A 302 -18.59 4.80 9.81
N GLY A 303 -19.43 3.79 10.02
CA GLY A 303 -20.05 3.48 11.31
C GLY A 303 -19.80 2.03 11.68
N THR A 304 -19.73 1.79 12.99
CA THR A 304 -19.86 0.47 13.59
C THR A 304 -20.85 0.66 14.73
N ALA A 305 -21.81 -0.25 14.87
CA ALA A 305 -22.77 -0.29 15.98
C ALA A 305 -22.95 -1.74 16.45
N THR A 306 -23.28 -1.97 17.72
CA THR A 306 -23.60 -3.31 18.22
C THR A 306 -25.10 -3.58 18.07
N GLN A 307 -25.46 -4.75 17.54
CA GLN A 307 -26.86 -5.15 17.35
C GLN A 307 -27.61 -5.22 18.69
N ILE A 308 -28.88 -4.79 18.70
CA ILE A 308 -29.78 -4.90 19.87
C ILE A 308 -29.85 -6.37 20.32
N GLY A 309 -29.45 -6.65 21.57
CA GLY A 309 -29.40 -8.02 22.12
C GLY A 309 -28.36 -8.95 21.47
N GLY A 310 -27.47 -8.45 20.61
CA GLY A 310 -26.51 -9.25 19.84
C GLY A 310 -25.05 -8.97 20.20
N PHE A 311 -24.18 -9.97 20.03
CA PHE A 311 -22.73 -9.87 20.22
C PHE A 311 -21.95 -9.51 18.95
N ARG A 312 -22.64 -9.20 17.84
CA ARG A 312 -22.04 -8.93 16.53
C ARG A 312 -22.24 -7.46 16.16
N THR A 313 -21.21 -6.88 15.54
CA THR A 313 -21.25 -5.52 15.02
C THR A 313 -21.90 -5.45 13.65
N GLN A 314 -22.62 -4.37 13.42
CA GLN A 314 -23.13 -3.93 12.13
C GLN A 314 -22.16 -2.90 11.55
N GLY A 315 -21.75 -3.09 10.29
CA GLY A 315 -20.77 -2.26 9.61
C GLY A 315 -21.43 -1.34 8.58
N TRP A 316 -21.17 -0.05 8.70
CA TRP A 316 -21.67 0.99 7.80
C TRP A 316 -20.53 1.71 7.09
N PHE A 317 -20.72 2.01 5.81
CA PHE A 317 -20.00 3.09 5.16
C PHE A 317 -20.95 3.87 4.25
N VAL A 318 -20.93 5.19 4.37
CA VAL A 318 -21.59 6.12 3.46
C VAL A 318 -20.53 7.04 2.86
N GLY A 319 -20.49 7.13 1.54
CA GLY A 319 -19.46 7.88 0.82
C GLY A 319 -19.98 8.55 -0.43
N PHE A 320 -19.21 9.52 -0.89
CA PHE A 320 -19.55 10.43 -1.97
C PHE A 320 -18.33 10.65 -2.84
N ALA A 321 -18.57 10.92 -4.12
CA ALA A 321 -17.51 11.22 -5.08
C ALA A 321 -17.88 12.34 -6.05
N SER A 322 -16.84 12.96 -6.60
CA SER A 322 -16.91 14.02 -7.61
C SER A 322 -15.90 13.77 -8.73
N ASP A 323 -16.30 14.08 -9.96
CA ASP A 323 -15.48 13.91 -11.17
C ASP A 323 -14.35 14.94 -11.29
N THR A 324 -14.43 16.05 -10.55
CA THR A 324 -13.34 17.05 -10.51
C THR A 324 -12.29 16.66 -9.50
N ASP A 325 -11.07 16.34 -9.95
CA ASP A 325 -9.91 16.19 -9.08
C ASP A 325 -9.36 17.56 -8.63
N GLU A 326 -10.11 18.24 -7.77
CA GLU A 326 -9.65 19.45 -7.11
C GLU A 326 -8.52 19.20 -6.10
N SER A 327 -8.06 17.95 -5.89
CA SER A 327 -6.96 17.68 -4.96
C SER A 327 -5.58 18.13 -5.47
N ALA A 328 -5.48 18.52 -6.75
CA ALA A 328 -4.38 19.31 -7.29
C ALA A 328 -4.26 20.71 -6.65
N LYS A 329 -5.33 21.22 -6.03
CA LYS A 329 -5.32 22.39 -5.13
C LYS A 329 -5.34 21.89 -3.69
N GLY A 330 -4.30 22.17 -2.90
CA GLY A 330 -4.25 21.77 -1.49
C GLY A 330 -5.43 22.32 -0.68
N ASP A 331 -6.16 21.44 0.00
CA ASP A 331 -7.34 21.75 0.85
C ASP A 331 -8.45 22.61 0.20
N ALA A 332 -8.55 22.59 -1.14
CA ALA A 332 -9.63 23.30 -1.84
C ALA A 332 -11.03 22.76 -1.50
N GLU A 333 -11.99 23.69 -1.51
CA GLU A 333 -13.38 23.45 -1.17
C GLU A 333 -14.13 22.75 -2.31
N LEU A 334 -14.58 21.52 -2.06
CA LEU A 334 -15.49 20.82 -2.98
C LEU A 334 -16.87 21.49 -2.95
N ALA A 335 -17.19 22.24 -4.01
CA ALA A 335 -18.48 22.90 -4.17
C ALA A 335 -19.65 21.89 -4.23
N PRO A 336 -20.86 22.24 -3.73
CA PRO A 336 -21.94 21.27 -3.49
C PRO A 336 -22.45 20.57 -4.74
N GLU A 337 -22.52 21.27 -5.86
CA GLU A 337 -23.03 20.78 -7.15
C GLU A 337 -22.06 19.83 -7.87
N LYS A 338 -20.82 19.73 -7.38
CA LYS A 338 -19.78 18.84 -7.92
C LYS A 338 -19.90 17.39 -7.44
N VAL A 339 -20.65 17.11 -6.37
CA VAL A 339 -20.81 15.74 -5.85
C VAL A 339 -21.76 14.97 -6.79
N LYS A 340 -21.28 13.97 -7.55
CA LYS A 340 -22.06 13.29 -8.61
C LYS A 340 -22.46 11.85 -8.31
N LEU A 341 -21.82 11.23 -7.31
CA LEU A 341 -22.11 9.85 -6.94
C LEU A 341 -22.13 9.70 -5.43
N ALA A 342 -23.15 9.00 -4.93
CA ALA A 342 -23.29 8.61 -3.54
C ALA A 342 -23.38 7.07 -3.46
N VAL A 343 -22.66 6.47 -2.53
CA VAL A 343 -22.63 5.01 -2.30
C VAL A 343 -22.78 4.76 -0.81
N LEU A 344 -23.78 3.98 -0.42
CA LEU A 344 -23.91 3.42 0.92
C LEU A 344 -23.77 1.90 0.87
N VAL A 345 -22.98 1.37 1.80
CA VAL A 345 -22.84 -0.06 2.08
C VAL A 345 -23.20 -0.31 3.53
N PHE A 346 -24.16 -1.21 3.75
CA PHE A 346 -24.53 -1.73 5.07
C PHE A 346 -24.24 -3.23 5.15
N LEU A 347 -23.66 -3.67 6.24
CA LEU A 347 -23.32 -5.07 6.51
C LEU A 347 -23.85 -5.46 7.89
N THR A 348 -24.68 -6.51 7.95
CA THR A 348 -25.30 -6.96 9.21
C THR A 348 -24.31 -7.52 10.23
N LYS A 349 -23.11 -7.93 9.79
CA LYS A 349 -22.10 -8.69 10.55
C LYS A 349 -20.67 -8.30 10.10
N ALA A 350 -20.25 -7.07 10.39
CA ALA A 350 -18.93 -6.53 9.99
C ALA A 350 -18.55 -5.26 10.80
N HIS A 351 -17.40 -4.66 10.49
CA HIS A 351 -17.04 -3.29 10.84
C HIS A 351 -17.19 -2.32 9.66
N GLY A 352 -17.34 -1.03 9.92
CA GLY A 352 -17.52 -0.01 8.87
C GLY A 352 -16.33 0.14 7.90
N SER A 353 -15.13 -0.25 8.29
CA SER A 353 -13.95 -0.31 7.40
C SER A 353 -14.10 -1.37 6.30
N GLU A 354 -14.72 -2.51 6.59
CA GLU A 354 -15.02 -3.55 5.60
C GLU A 354 -16.11 -3.08 4.62
N ALA A 355 -17.12 -2.37 5.13
CA ALA A 355 -18.13 -1.72 4.28
C ALA A 355 -17.50 -0.67 3.35
N ALA A 356 -16.50 0.09 3.81
CA ALA A 356 -15.74 1.03 2.97
C ALA A 356 -14.93 0.31 1.86
N GLN A 357 -14.35 -0.86 2.17
CA GLN A 357 -13.63 -1.66 1.17
C GLN A 357 -14.56 -2.18 0.06
N ILE A 358 -15.80 -2.58 0.40
CA ILE A 358 -16.83 -2.97 -0.57
C ILE A 358 -17.26 -1.79 -1.46
N ALA A 359 -17.24 -0.56 -0.93
CA ALA A 359 -17.59 0.63 -1.74
C ALA A 359 -16.56 0.93 -2.85
N ARG A 360 -15.28 0.52 -2.70
CA ARG A 360 -14.19 0.79 -3.66
C ARG A 360 -14.49 0.39 -5.11
N PRO A 361 -14.83 -0.88 -5.43
CA PRO A 361 -15.15 -1.29 -6.80
C PRO A 361 -16.38 -0.57 -7.38
N ILE A 362 -17.31 -0.10 -6.52
CA ILE A 362 -18.52 0.61 -6.93
C ILE A 362 -18.18 2.03 -7.39
N PHE A 363 -17.39 2.78 -6.61
CA PHE A 363 -16.84 4.08 -7.06
C PHE A 363 -16.02 3.92 -8.35
N ALA A 364 -15.17 2.89 -8.41
CA ALA A 364 -14.38 2.61 -9.61
C ALA A 364 -15.24 2.22 -10.84
N ALA A 365 -16.49 1.77 -10.65
CA ALA A 365 -17.46 1.57 -11.74
C ALA A 365 -18.18 2.88 -12.12
N GLY A 366 -18.51 3.73 -11.14
CA GLY A 366 -19.11 5.05 -11.39
C GLY A 366 -18.27 5.96 -12.29
N VAL A 367 -16.93 5.91 -12.18
CA VAL A 367 -16.01 6.59 -13.12
C VAL A 367 -16.26 6.16 -14.58
N ARG A 368 -16.54 4.88 -14.82
CA ARG A 368 -16.80 4.35 -16.17
C ARG A 368 -18.22 4.67 -16.65
N ALA A 369 -19.21 4.53 -15.79
CA ALA A 369 -20.60 4.88 -16.09
C ALA A 369 -20.73 6.37 -16.49
N SER A 370 -20.15 7.28 -15.69
CA SER A 370 -20.17 8.72 -15.97
C SER A 370 -19.44 9.07 -17.28
N ALA A 371 -18.37 8.36 -17.63
CA ALA A 371 -17.70 8.52 -18.93
C ALA A 371 -18.58 8.05 -20.11
N THR A 372 -19.36 6.96 -19.94
CA THR A 372 -20.33 6.49 -20.94
C THR A 372 -21.51 7.45 -21.08
N GLU A 373 -22.08 7.94 -19.99
CA GLU A 373 -23.19 8.91 -20.02
C GLU A 373 -22.77 10.23 -20.66
N ASN A 374 -21.59 10.77 -20.32
CA ASN A 374 -21.05 11.97 -20.96
C ASN A 374 -20.77 11.77 -22.45
N ALA A 375 -20.36 10.57 -22.88
CA ALA A 375 -20.20 10.26 -24.31
C ALA A 375 -21.55 10.24 -25.03
N ILE A 376 -22.58 9.61 -24.45
CA ILE A 376 -23.92 9.52 -25.03
C ILE A 376 -24.59 10.90 -25.10
N ALA A 377 -24.56 11.68 -24.02
CA ALA A 377 -25.13 13.03 -23.99
C ALA A 377 -24.48 13.93 -25.05
N LYS A 378 -23.15 13.92 -25.12
CA LYS A 378 -22.39 14.66 -26.14
C LYS A 378 -22.67 14.16 -27.56
N GLN A 379 -22.94 12.86 -27.74
CA GLN A 379 -23.34 12.31 -29.02
C GLN A 379 -24.76 12.71 -29.42
N GLN A 380 -25.69 12.88 -28.48
CA GLN A 380 -27.02 13.45 -28.73
C GLN A 380 -26.97 14.95 -29.03
N GLU A 381 -26.13 15.75 -28.35
CA GLU A 381 -25.85 17.14 -28.75
C GLU A 381 -25.27 17.20 -30.17
N ILE A 382 -24.34 16.31 -30.49
CA ILE A 382 -23.75 16.20 -31.83
C ILE A 382 -24.82 15.82 -32.87
N GLU A 383 -25.70 14.86 -32.62
CA GLU A 383 -26.80 14.49 -33.53
C GLU A 383 -27.80 15.63 -33.73
N LEU A 384 -28.15 16.37 -32.67
CA LEU A 384 -28.99 17.57 -32.75
C LEU A 384 -28.32 18.69 -33.57
N SER A 385 -26.99 18.83 -33.50
CA SER A 385 -26.25 19.81 -34.31
C SER A 385 -26.03 19.37 -35.77
N ASN A 386 -25.81 18.07 -36.01
CA ASN A 386 -25.47 17.52 -37.32
C ASN A 386 -26.66 17.46 -38.29
N ALA A 387 -27.90 17.58 -37.77
CA ALA A 387 -29.09 17.76 -38.60
C ALA A 387 -29.02 19.00 -39.53
N GLY A 388 -28.15 19.98 -39.24
CA GLY A 388 -28.02 21.21 -40.01
C GLY A 388 -27.02 21.21 -41.18
N VAL A 389 -26.00 20.33 -41.19
CA VAL A 389 -24.83 20.51 -42.09
C VAL A 389 -24.38 19.19 -42.76
N ALA A 390 -25.20 18.70 -43.69
CA ALA A 390 -24.82 17.60 -44.57
C ALA A 390 -24.36 18.10 -45.95
N ARG A 391 -23.04 18.14 -46.21
CA ARG A 391 -22.43 17.89 -47.55
C ARG A 391 -20.90 17.88 -47.56
N ASN A 392 -20.36 16.97 -48.38
CA ASN A 392 -19.04 16.97 -49.01
C ASN A 392 -17.80 17.09 -48.09
N LEU A 393 -17.14 15.94 -47.84
CA LEU A 393 -16.07 15.48 -48.73
C LEU A 393 -15.78 13.98 -48.48
N THR A 394 -15.26 13.29 -49.50
CA THR A 394 -14.98 11.84 -49.47
C THR A 394 -13.50 11.54 -49.71
N ALA A 395 -13.12 10.30 -49.35
CA ALA A 395 -11.96 9.54 -49.78
C ALA A 395 -10.67 9.54 -48.91
N THR A 396 -10.34 8.31 -48.49
CA THR A 396 -8.99 7.72 -48.42
C THR A 396 -7.90 8.35 -47.55
N SER A 397 -7.77 7.83 -46.32
CA SER A 397 -6.65 6.92 -46.02
C SER A 397 -6.99 6.04 -44.80
N SER A 398 -6.77 4.73 -44.89
CA SER A 398 -6.94 3.82 -43.74
C SER A 398 -5.69 3.88 -42.85
N PRO A 399 -5.80 4.21 -41.55
CA PRO A 399 -4.69 3.98 -40.62
C PRO A 399 -4.40 2.48 -40.53
N GLY A 400 -3.14 2.11 -40.65
CA GLY A 400 -2.71 0.72 -40.43
C GLY A 400 -2.98 0.28 -38.99
N VAL A 401 -3.11 -1.04 -38.77
CA VAL A 401 -3.26 -1.61 -37.42
C VAL A 401 -2.02 -1.27 -36.60
N ALA A 402 -2.15 -0.29 -35.70
CA ALA A 402 -1.08 0.07 -34.78
C ALA A 402 -0.74 -1.12 -33.88
N ALA A 403 0.55 -1.45 -33.76
CA ALA A 403 1.00 -2.42 -32.78
C ALA A 403 0.58 -1.98 -31.38
N ALA A 404 0.21 -2.94 -30.52
CA ALA A 404 -0.19 -2.64 -29.15
C ALA A 404 0.95 -1.89 -28.44
N PRO A 405 0.70 -0.72 -27.81
CA PRO A 405 1.76 0.12 -27.28
C PRO A 405 2.55 -0.63 -26.20
N ALA A 406 3.87 -0.57 -26.27
CA ALA A 406 4.74 -1.16 -25.25
C ALA A 406 4.38 -0.57 -23.88
N LEU A 407 3.91 -1.42 -22.96
CA LEU A 407 3.51 -1.01 -21.62
C LEU A 407 4.65 -1.22 -20.62
N VAL A 408 4.83 -0.25 -19.73
CA VAL A 408 5.83 -0.29 -18.66
C VAL A 408 5.17 -0.09 -17.29
N ARG A 409 5.65 -0.80 -16.28
CA ARG A 409 5.15 -0.69 -14.90
C ARG A 409 6.06 0.22 -14.08
N VAL A 410 5.48 1.27 -13.50
CA VAL A 410 6.20 2.33 -12.80
C VAL A 410 5.71 2.38 -11.36
N HIS A 411 6.59 2.08 -10.42
CA HIS A 411 6.33 2.10 -9.00
C HIS A 411 6.56 3.49 -8.40
N LEU A 412 5.45 4.12 -8.05
CA LEU A 412 5.34 5.41 -7.39
C LEU A 412 5.81 5.26 -5.93
N VAL A 413 7.08 5.58 -5.66
CA VAL A 413 7.78 5.18 -4.41
C VAL A 413 7.23 5.86 -3.14
N ARG A 414 6.63 7.06 -3.24
CA ARG A 414 6.03 7.73 -2.06
C ARG A 414 4.63 7.19 -1.78
N GLU A 415 3.97 6.75 -2.84
CA GLU A 415 2.59 6.27 -2.88
C GLU A 415 2.52 4.74 -2.69
N ASN A 416 3.66 4.05 -2.78
CA ASN A 416 3.83 2.59 -2.76
C ASN A 416 2.96 1.83 -3.80
N ILE A 417 2.67 2.46 -4.93
CA ILE A 417 1.75 1.94 -5.96
C ILE A 417 2.45 1.75 -7.30
N THR A 418 2.34 0.55 -7.88
CA THR A 418 2.73 0.30 -9.27
C THR A 418 1.62 0.70 -10.23
N ARG A 419 1.87 1.67 -11.11
CA ARG A 419 1.00 2.02 -12.24
C ARG A 419 1.53 1.38 -13.52
N GLN A 420 0.64 0.98 -14.44
CA GLN A 420 1.02 0.57 -15.79
C GLN A 420 0.72 1.73 -16.75
N LEU A 421 1.70 2.08 -17.59
CA LEU A 421 1.67 3.22 -18.51
C LEU A 421 2.11 2.79 -19.90
N SER A 422 1.80 3.57 -20.94
CA SER A 422 2.50 3.42 -22.22
C SER A 422 3.95 3.88 -22.06
N LEU A 423 4.85 3.34 -22.89
CA LEU A 423 6.25 3.76 -22.94
C LEU A 423 6.38 5.26 -23.20
N GLU A 424 5.54 5.84 -24.06
CA GLU A 424 5.60 7.27 -24.39
C GLU A 424 5.08 8.14 -23.25
N ASP A 425 4.06 7.71 -22.50
CA ASP A 425 3.60 8.42 -21.29
C ASP A 425 4.62 8.31 -20.15
N TYR A 426 5.34 7.19 -20.07
CA TYR A 426 6.51 7.07 -19.19
C TYR A 426 7.62 8.05 -19.59
N VAL A 427 7.99 8.11 -20.88
CA VAL A 427 9.01 9.03 -21.39
C VAL A 427 8.60 10.49 -21.19
N ARG A 428 7.34 10.86 -21.46
CA ARG A 428 6.78 12.19 -21.11
C ARG A 428 6.96 12.48 -19.62
N GLY A 429 6.60 11.56 -18.73
CA GLY A 429 6.71 11.75 -17.27
C GLY A 429 8.15 11.79 -16.75
N VAL A 430 9.12 11.20 -17.45
CA VAL A 430 10.56 11.36 -17.17
C VAL A 430 11.06 12.71 -17.69
N VAL A 431 10.81 13.06 -18.95
CA VAL A 431 11.27 14.34 -19.54
C VAL A 431 10.67 15.53 -18.78
N ALA A 432 9.39 15.46 -18.39
CA ALA A 432 8.71 16.49 -17.59
C ALA A 432 9.15 16.55 -16.11
N ALA A 433 10.07 15.67 -15.67
CA ALA A 433 10.65 15.67 -14.32
C ALA A 433 12.15 15.99 -14.33
N GLU A 434 12.92 15.38 -15.23
CA GLU A 434 14.37 15.56 -15.38
C GLU A 434 14.71 16.81 -16.23
N GLY A 435 13.89 17.13 -17.24
CA GLY A 435 13.98 18.33 -18.06
C GLY A 435 13.11 19.49 -17.55
N SER A 436 12.83 19.55 -16.25
CA SER A 436 11.86 20.50 -15.65
C SER A 436 12.27 21.99 -15.70
N ILE A 437 13.48 22.29 -16.17
CA ILE A 437 13.99 23.65 -16.43
C ILE A 437 14.48 23.83 -17.88
N GLU A 438 14.29 22.83 -18.74
CA GLU A 438 14.76 22.84 -20.13
C GLU A 438 13.69 23.46 -21.06
N SER A 439 14.12 24.39 -21.91
CA SER A 439 13.29 25.08 -22.90
C SER A 439 13.59 24.65 -24.34
N GLU A 440 14.79 24.14 -24.62
CA GLU A 440 15.27 23.97 -25.99
C GLU A 440 14.70 22.69 -26.63
N PRO A 441 13.93 22.78 -27.73
CA PRO A 441 13.27 21.61 -28.31
C PRO A 441 14.23 20.50 -28.73
N GLU A 442 15.42 20.82 -29.23
CA GLU A 442 16.41 19.82 -29.65
C GLU A 442 17.07 19.12 -28.45
N ALA A 443 17.23 19.79 -27.31
CA ALA A 443 17.70 19.18 -26.07
C ALA A 443 16.63 18.28 -25.44
N LEU A 444 15.37 18.72 -25.45
CA LEU A 444 14.22 17.91 -25.01
C LEU A 444 14.06 16.64 -25.87
N LYS A 445 14.23 16.73 -27.20
CA LYS A 445 14.22 15.58 -28.11
C LYS A 445 15.36 14.60 -27.82
N ALA A 446 16.56 15.11 -27.55
CA ALA A 446 17.70 14.27 -27.15
C ALA A 446 17.42 13.55 -25.81
N LEU A 447 16.88 14.25 -24.82
CA LEU A 447 16.50 13.68 -23.53
C LEU A 447 15.37 12.64 -23.65
N ALA A 448 14.38 12.86 -24.53
CA ALA A 448 13.31 11.91 -24.80
C ALA A 448 13.85 10.58 -25.38
N ILE A 449 14.72 10.64 -26.39
CA ILE A 449 15.33 9.46 -27.00
C ILE A 449 16.25 8.73 -26.02
N ALA A 450 17.05 9.45 -25.24
CA ALA A 450 17.88 8.84 -24.20
C ALA A 450 17.00 8.12 -23.15
N SER A 451 15.95 8.77 -22.67
CA SER A 451 15.00 8.18 -21.71
C SER A 451 14.27 6.96 -22.26
N ARG A 452 13.81 7.00 -23.51
CA ARG A 452 13.14 5.88 -24.20
C ARG A 452 14.06 4.69 -24.40
N THR A 453 15.31 4.96 -24.80
CA THR A 453 16.34 3.92 -25.00
C THR A 453 16.67 3.25 -23.67
N TYR A 454 16.93 4.04 -22.62
CA TYR A 454 17.20 3.52 -21.27
C TYR A 454 16.03 2.66 -20.78
N ALA A 455 14.79 3.14 -20.94
CA ALA A 455 13.60 2.40 -20.55
C ALA A 455 13.54 1.04 -21.26
N LEU A 456 13.52 1.00 -22.59
CA LEU A 456 13.46 -0.26 -23.35
C LEU A 456 14.62 -1.22 -23.04
N LYS A 457 15.83 -0.70 -22.79
CA LYS A 457 17.01 -1.47 -22.35
C LYS A 457 16.87 -2.07 -20.94
N ASN A 458 16.06 -1.45 -20.07
CA ASN A 458 15.94 -1.78 -18.64
C ASN A 458 14.52 -2.26 -18.23
N ILE A 459 13.64 -2.64 -19.17
CA ILE A 459 12.36 -3.28 -18.81
C ILE A 459 12.64 -4.53 -17.96
N GLY A 460 11.86 -4.74 -16.90
CA GLY A 460 12.08 -5.80 -15.94
C GLY A 460 13.25 -5.61 -14.97
N ARG A 461 13.92 -4.44 -14.94
CA ARG A 461 14.96 -4.10 -13.93
C ARG A 461 14.48 -4.26 -12.49
N HIS A 462 13.18 -4.15 -12.26
CA HIS A 462 12.49 -4.41 -10.99
C HIS A 462 11.44 -5.53 -11.09
N ALA A 463 11.57 -6.47 -12.05
CA ALA A 463 10.54 -7.49 -12.29
C ALA A 463 10.22 -8.33 -11.05
N HIS A 464 11.24 -8.59 -10.22
CA HIS A 464 11.14 -9.26 -8.92
C HIS A 464 10.26 -8.47 -7.91
N ASP A 465 10.27 -7.14 -7.99
CA ASP A 465 9.49 -6.24 -7.13
C ASP A 465 8.10 -5.96 -7.73
N GLY A 466 7.74 -6.62 -8.85
CA GLY A 466 6.44 -6.51 -9.52
C GLY A 466 6.32 -5.36 -10.54
N TYR A 467 7.40 -4.60 -10.78
CA TYR A 467 7.40 -3.44 -11.68
C TYR A 467 8.62 -3.41 -12.62
N ASP A 468 8.79 -2.33 -13.39
CA ASP A 468 9.91 -2.17 -14.32
C ASP A 468 10.82 -1.00 -13.88
N PHE A 469 10.23 0.14 -13.50
CA PHE A 469 10.92 1.35 -13.04
C PHE A 469 10.34 1.91 -11.73
N CYS A 470 11.14 2.64 -10.95
CA CYS A 470 10.66 3.40 -9.80
C CYS A 470 10.80 4.92 -10.03
N THR A 471 10.06 5.75 -9.31
CA THR A 471 9.99 7.21 -9.55
C THR A 471 11.15 8.05 -9.04
N THR A 472 12.23 7.42 -8.56
CA THR A 472 13.41 8.09 -8.01
C THR A 472 14.61 8.00 -8.97
N THR A 473 15.64 8.80 -8.71
CA THR A 473 16.95 8.75 -9.40
C THR A 473 17.70 7.41 -9.29
N HIS A 474 17.09 6.36 -8.73
CA HIS A 474 17.56 4.97 -8.83
C HIS A 474 17.26 4.34 -10.21
N CYS A 475 16.16 4.77 -10.84
CA CYS A 475 15.84 4.50 -12.23
C CYS A 475 16.02 5.79 -13.03
N GLN A 476 14.99 6.64 -13.03
CA GLN A 476 14.90 7.99 -13.58
C GLN A 476 13.89 8.74 -12.70
N ARG A 477 14.02 10.06 -12.46
CA ARG A 477 12.87 10.78 -11.88
C ARG A 477 11.71 10.70 -12.83
N PHE A 478 10.56 10.34 -12.29
CA PHE A 478 9.30 10.29 -13.03
C PHE A 478 8.24 11.05 -12.25
N ARG A 479 7.51 11.93 -12.94
CA ARG A 479 6.25 12.50 -12.46
C ARG A 479 5.11 11.83 -13.23
N LEU A 480 4.10 11.35 -12.51
CA LEU A 480 2.87 10.91 -13.16
C LEU A 480 2.17 12.14 -13.76
N LEU A 481 1.82 12.04 -15.04
CA LEU A 481 1.12 13.08 -15.79
C LEU A 481 -0.32 12.63 -16.00
N ASP A 482 -1.29 13.53 -15.81
CA ASP A 482 -2.67 13.28 -16.22
C ASP A 482 -2.79 13.48 -17.73
N SER A 483 -3.26 12.44 -18.43
CA SER A 483 -3.48 12.50 -19.89
C SER A 483 -4.64 13.40 -20.30
N ASN A 484 -5.47 13.87 -19.36
CA ASN A 484 -6.51 14.88 -19.59
C ASN A 484 -6.04 16.31 -19.27
N SER A 485 -4.86 16.50 -18.67
CA SER A 485 -4.32 17.81 -18.29
C SER A 485 -3.34 18.34 -19.34
N THR A 486 -3.85 19.20 -20.23
CA THR A 486 -3.01 19.97 -21.18
C THR A 486 -2.15 21.06 -20.52
N ARG A 487 -2.13 21.12 -19.17
CA ARG A 487 -1.35 22.08 -18.37
C ARG A 487 -0.24 21.43 -17.55
N ASP A 488 -0.23 20.11 -17.40
CA ASP A 488 0.78 19.40 -16.60
C ASP A 488 2.12 19.22 -17.32
N VAL A 489 2.17 19.47 -18.62
CA VAL A 489 3.33 19.32 -19.49
C VAL A 489 3.50 20.62 -20.27
N SER A 490 4.71 21.19 -20.32
CA SER A 490 4.97 22.29 -21.26
C SER A 490 4.81 21.76 -22.69
N SER A 491 4.24 22.56 -23.60
CA SER A 491 3.94 22.07 -24.96
C SER A 491 5.21 21.52 -25.63
N ALA A 492 6.34 22.22 -25.47
CA ALA A 492 7.67 21.79 -25.90
C ALA A 492 8.08 20.37 -25.43
N VAL A 493 7.72 19.95 -24.21
CA VAL A 493 8.01 18.57 -23.73
C VAL A 493 7.10 17.54 -24.41
N ALA A 494 5.81 17.84 -24.58
CA ALA A 494 4.90 16.95 -25.31
C ALA A 494 5.32 16.83 -26.79
N GLU A 495 5.55 17.97 -27.44
CA GLU A 495 6.03 18.09 -28.82
C GLU A 495 7.36 17.36 -29.03
N ALA A 496 8.33 17.48 -28.12
CA ALA A 496 9.63 16.82 -28.23
C ALA A 496 9.56 15.29 -28.10
N VAL A 497 8.71 14.77 -27.20
CA VAL A 497 8.51 13.32 -27.07
C VAL A 497 7.74 12.76 -28.27
N ASP A 498 6.71 13.47 -28.74
CA ASP A 498 5.91 13.02 -29.89
C ASP A 498 6.65 13.15 -31.22
N ALA A 499 7.44 14.21 -31.43
CA ALA A 499 8.32 14.35 -32.60
C ALA A 499 9.47 13.34 -32.65
N THR A 500 9.74 12.64 -31.54
CA THR A 500 10.74 11.56 -31.45
C THR A 500 10.11 10.20 -31.14
N ARG A 501 8.79 10.05 -31.27
CA ARG A 501 8.06 8.84 -30.89
C ARG A 501 8.68 7.58 -31.52
N GLY A 502 8.98 6.59 -30.69
CA GLY A 502 9.68 5.37 -31.11
C GLY A 502 11.17 5.52 -31.49
N GLU A 503 11.77 6.71 -31.55
CA GLU A 503 13.22 6.83 -31.81
C GLU A 503 14.06 6.41 -30.59
N VAL A 504 15.08 5.59 -30.84
CA VAL A 504 15.98 4.95 -29.87
C VAL A 504 17.41 4.87 -30.39
N LEU A 505 18.39 4.86 -29.48
CA LEU A 505 19.81 4.68 -29.80
C LEU A 505 20.21 3.20 -29.79
N ARG A 506 20.97 2.78 -30.81
CA ARG A 506 21.58 1.46 -30.91
C ARG A 506 23.08 1.54 -31.21
N ASP A 507 23.83 0.55 -30.76
CA ASP A 507 25.25 0.40 -31.08
C ASP A 507 25.47 -0.24 -32.47
N THR A 508 26.73 -0.38 -32.88
CA THR A 508 27.14 -1.03 -34.13
C THR A 508 26.74 -2.51 -34.24
N ASN A 509 26.26 -3.13 -33.15
CA ASN A 509 25.77 -4.51 -33.08
C ASN A 509 24.23 -4.56 -33.06
N ASN A 510 23.57 -3.44 -33.41
CA ASN A 510 22.12 -3.23 -33.39
C ASN A 510 21.47 -3.43 -31.99
N GLN A 511 22.26 -3.34 -30.91
CA GLN A 511 21.77 -3.46 -29.54
C GLN A 511 21.38 -2.10 -28.97
N LEU A 512 20.28 -2.03 -28.22
CA LEU A 512 19.94 -0.84 -27.44
C LEU A 512 21.07 -0.50 -26.47
N VAL A 513 21.43 0.78 -26.39
CA VAL A 513 22.55 1.26 -25.56
C VAL A 513 22.13 1.65 -24.15
N ASP A 514 23.07 1.61 -23.22
CA ASP A 514 22.87 2.07 -21.85
C ASP A 514 22.87 3.61 -21.77
N ALA A 515 21.74 4.20 -22.17
CA ALA A 515 21.56 5.64 -22.39
C ALA A 515 21.39 6.45 -21.08
N TYR A 516 22.44 6.53 -20.26
CA TYR A 516 22.47 7.38 -19.06
C TYR A 516 22.49 8.88 -19.40
N PHE A 517 22.03 9.71 -18.47
CA PHE A 517 22.10 11.18 -18.55
C PHE A 517 22.33 11.80 -17.18
N SER A 518 22.79 13.05 -17.12
CA SER A 518 22.90 13.81 -15.86
C SER A 518 22.96 15.32 -16.09
N ALA A 519 22.55 16.08 -15.07
CA ALA A 519 22.44 17.54 -15.11
C ALA A 519 23.68 18.23 -15.72
N SER A 520 24.88 17.92 -15.21
CA SER A 520 26.11 18.52 -15.71
C SER A 520 27.31 17.57 -15.62
N CYS A 521 28.05 17.41 -16.71
CA CYS A 521 29.26 16.59 -16.71
C CYS A 521 30.50 17.37 -16.24
N GLY A 522 30.45 18.71 -16.17
CA GLY A 522 31.56 19.54 -15.69
C GLY A 522 32.76 19.60 -16.63
N GLY A 523 32.54 19.66 -17.95
CA GLY A 523 33.60 19.79 -18.95
C GLY A 523 34.07 18.49 -19.62
N ALA A 524 33.72 17.32 -19.07
CA ALA A 524 33.86 16.02 -19.73
C ALA A 524 32.90 14.98 -19.15
N THR A 525 32.30 14.16 -20.02
CA THR A 525 31.52 13.00 -19.58
C THR A 525 32.43 11.89 -19.06
N ALA A 526 31.92 11.11 -18.13
CA ALA A 526 32.67 10.14 -17.37
C ALA A 526 32.82 8.81 -18.13
N ASN A 527 33.82 8.03 -17.72
CA ASN A 527 33.98 6.64 -18.16
C ASN A 527 33.22 5.69 -17.21
N ILE A 528 32.34 4.84 -17.73
CA ILE A 528 31.55 3.93 -16.86
C ILE A 528 32.43 2.95 -16.06
N GLY A 529 33.57 2.52 -16.62
CA GLY A 529 34.54 1.68 -15.93
C GLY A 529 35.19 2.39 -14.73
N SER A 530 35.46 3.69 -14.85
CA SER A 530 36.04 4.50 -13.77
C SER A 530 35.01 4.89 -12.69
N VAL A 531 33.72 5.05 -13.04
CA VAL A 531 32.66 5.42 -12.09
C VAL A 531 32.03 4.22 -11.38
N TRP A 532 31.70 3.15 -12.10
CA TRP A 532 30.98 1.97 -11.57
C TRP A 532 31.76 0.65 -11.70
N GLY A 533 32.70 0.55 -12.64
CA GLY A 533 33.49 -0.66 -12.89
C GLY A 533 33.10 -1.40 -14.17
N GLY A 534 33.91 -2.37 -14.57
CA GLY A 534 33.71 -3.18 -15.78
C GLY A 534 34.23 -2.54 -17.07
N ASN A 535 33.96 -3.19 -18.20
CA ASN A 535 34.42 -2.76 -19.52
C ASN A 535 33.54 -1.63 -20.07
N ALA A 536 34.15 -0.50 -20.41
CA ALA A 536 33.42 0.62 -21.00
C ALA A 536 33.14 0.39 -22.51
N PRO A 537 31.86 0.29 -22.94
CA PRO A 537 31.51 0.25 -24.36
C PRO A 537 31.87 1.59 -25.02
N PRO A 538 32.08 1.65 -26.35
CA PRO A 538 32.55 2.86 -27.03
C PRO A 538 31.78 4.14 -26.67
N TYR A 539 30.45 4.04 -26.57
CA TYR A 539 29.53 5.13 -26.27
C TYR A 539 29.50 5.59 -24.80
N LEU A 540 30.25 4.96 -23.88
CA LEU A 540 30.38 5.36 -22.45
C LEU A 540 31.84 5.44 -21.97
N ARG A 541 32.78 5.78 -22.87
CA ARG A 541 34.21 5.96 -22.51
C ARG A 541 34.56 7.35 -21.97
N GLY A 542 33.63 8.29 -22.06
CA GLY A 542 33.83 9.70 -21.75
C GLY A 542 34.23 10.52 -22.98
N VAL A 543 33.60 11.69 -23.15
CA VAL A 543 33.89 12.67 -24.21
C VAL A 543 34.11 14.05 -23.60
N ARG A 544 34.90 14.90 -24.28
CA ARG A 544 35.04 16.31 -23.88
C ARG A 544 33.75 17.07 -24.15
N ASP A 545 33.37 17.94 -23.22
CA ASP A 545 32.18 18.79 -23.33
C ASP A 545 32.54 20.27 -23.10
N GLU A 546 32.71 20.98 -24.20
CA GLU A 546 32.94 22.41 -24.28
C GLU A 546 31.66 23.28 -24.17
N TYR A 547 30.48 22.67 -24.07
CA TYR A 547 29.20 23.39 -24.04
C TYR A 547 28.74 23.69 -22.61
N CYS A 548 28.81 22.72 -21.70
CA CYS A 548 28.51 22.95 -20.26
C CYS A 548 29.58 23.77 -19.50
N ALA A 549 30.47 24.49 -20.21
CA ALA A 549 31.61 25.21 -19.61
C ALA A 549 31.24 26.57 -18.98
N GLY A 550 30.11 27.16 -19.38
CA GLY A 550 29.60 28.43 -18.83
C GLY A 550 28.48 28.27 -17.81
N GLU A 551 27.99 27.05 -17.60
CA GLU A 551 26.71 26.79 -16.96
C GLU A 551 26.79 26.69 -15.43
N ALA A 552 25.63 26.82 -14.77
CA ALA A 552 25.52 27.01 -13.32
C ALA A 552 26.19 25.91 -12.49
N HIS A 553 26.20 24.66 -12.94
CA HIS A 553 26.86 23.55 -12.25
C HIS A 553 28.28 23.25 -12.75
N HIS A 554 28.82 24.02 -13.71
CA HIS A 554 30.16 23.80 -14.24
C HIS A 554 31.24 23.87 -13.15
N SER A 555 31.09 24.74 -12.16
CA SER A 555 32.03 24.86 -11.04
C SER A 555 31.33 25.03 -9.70
N TRP A 556 31.89 24.42 -8.65
CA TRP A 556 31.42 24.56 -7.28
C TRP A 556 32.60 24.51 -6.30
N THR A 557 32.43 25.15 -5.14
CA THR A 557 33.35 25.03 -4.02
C THR A 557 32.54 24.88 -2.75
N ASP A 558 32.78 23.80 -2.01
CA ASP A 558 32.07 23.45 -0.80
C ASP A 558 33.09 23.07 0.28
N VAL A 559 32.78 23.38 1.55
CA VAL A 559 33.71 23.20 2.69
C VAL A 559 33.08 22.26 3.69
N ILE A 560 33.80 21.20 4.06
CA ILE A 560 33.37 20.22 5.05
C ILE A 560 34.38 20.22 6.20
N SER A 561 33.92 20.40 7.44
CA SER A 561 34.84 20.29 8.59
C SER A 561 35.34 18.86 8.76
N GLU A 562 36.56 18.70 9.28
CA GLU A 562 37.18 17.40 9.59
C GLU A 562 36.26 16.53 10.46
N LYS A 563 35.56 17.15 11.42
CA LYS A 563 34.58 16.47 12.28
C LYS A 563 33.36 15.94 11.51
N GLN A 564 32.77 16.74 10.62
CA GLN A 564 31.65 16.30 9.78
C GLN A 564 32.08 15.23 8.78
N LEU A 565 33.25 15.42 8.16
CA LEU A 565 33.78 14.50 7.17
C LEU A 565 34.15 13.16 7.79
N LEU A 566 34.85 13.15 8.93
CA LEU A 566 35.13 11.93 9.67
C LEU A 566 33.85 11.20 10.07
N ALA A 567 32.86 11.90 10.64
CA ALA A 567 31.56 11.29 10.97
C ALA A 567 30.86 10.68 9.75
N ALA A 568 30.96 11.31 8.58
CA ALA A 568 30.44 10.78 7.32
C ALA A 568 31.21 9.54 6.84
N LEU A 569 32.55 9.55 6.93
CA LEU A 569 33.39 8.44 6.48
C LEU A 569 33.27 7.21 7.40
N LYS A 570 33.02 7.40 8.70
CA LYS A 570 32.68 6.32 9.65
C LYS A 570 31.30 5.69 9.41
N SER A 571 30.47 6.22 8.51
CA SER A 571 29.14 5.65 8.21
C SER A 571 29.17 4.43 7.26
N ASP A 572 30.29 4.20 6.55
CA ASP A 572 30.48 3.07 5.65
C ASP A 572 31.85 2.40 5.93
N PRO A 573 31.91 1.08 6.16
CA PRO A 573 33.16 0.37 6.46
C PRO A 573 34.25 0.50 5.39
N ARG A 574 33.91 0.93 4.17
CA ARG A 574 34.88 1.16 3.08
C ARG A 574 35.68 2.45 3.26
N THR A 575 35.22 3.36 4.10
CA THR A 575 35.84 4.68 4.34
C THR A 575 36.19 4.97 5.80
N ASP A 576 35.80 4.10 6.73
CA ASP A 576 36.10 4.22 8.16
C ASP A 576 37.62 4.08 8.44
N VAL A 577 38.27 5.22 8.71
CA VAL A 577 39.71 5.30 9.01
C VAL A 577 40.05 5.39 10.51
N GLY A 578 39.07 5.24 11.42
CA GLY A 578 39.26 5.38 12.87
C GLY A 578 38.59 6.62 13.47
N ASP A 579 39.13 7.16 14.55
CA ASP A 579 38.68 8.38 15.24
C ASP A 579 39.50 9.64 14.90
N HIS A 580 40.47 9.54 13.98
CA HIS A 580 41.19 10.70 13.43
C HIS A 580 41.28 10.67 11.89
N LEU A 581 41.19 11.84 11.25
CA LEU A 581 41.38 12.05 9.81
C LEU A 581 42.67 12.85 9.57
N ALA A 582 43.78 12.12 9.49
CA ALA A 582 45.12 12.67 9.26
C ALA A 582 45.26 13.30 7.85
N GLY A 583 44.61 12.73 6.83
CA GLY A 583 44.75 13.19 5.45
C GLY A 583 43.67 12.68 4.49
N LEU A 584 43.52 13.37 3.36
CA LEU A 584 42.61 13.01 2.27
C LEU A 584 43.13 13.56 0.95
N SER A 585 43.31 12.72 -0.07
CA SER A 585 43.86 13.12 -1.37
C SER A 585 43.29 12.30 -2.53
N VAL A 586 43.29 12.89 -3.74
CA VAL A 586 42.95 12.15 -4.98
C VAL A 586 44.20 11.41 -5.44
N LEU A 587 44.18 10.07 -5.35
CA LEU A 587 45.30 9.21 -5.71
C LEU A 587 45.46 9.06 -7.23
N ARG A 588 44.34 8.94 -7.95
CA ARG A 588 44.35 8.78 -9.42
C ARG A 588 43.13 9.48 -10.03
N ARG A 589 43.35 10.16 -11.15
CA ARG A 589 42.29 10.71 -12.00
C ARG A 589 42.11 9.86 -13.26
N ASP A 590 40.88 9.79 -13.75
CA ASP A 590 40.59 9.23 -15.07
C ASP A 590 40.81 10.29 -16.18
N ALA A 591 40.65 9.89 -17.45
CA ALA A 591 40.78 10.79 -18.60
C ALA A 591 39.72 11.91 -18.66
N SER A 592 38.63 11.80 -17.88
CA SER A 592 37.63 12.87 -17.68
C SER A 592 37.97 13.78 -16.49
N GLY A 593 39.14 13.62 -15.86
CA GLY A 593 39.60 14.38 -14.70
C GLY A 593 38.91 14.02 -13.38
N ARG A 594 38.02 13.02 -13.38
CA ARG A 594 37.30 12.57 -12.17
C ARG A 594 38.25 11.86 -11.22
N ALA A 595 38.00 11.97 -9.92
CA ALA A 595 38.70 11.19 -8.93
C ALA A 595 38.32 9.72 -9.10
N GLU A 596 39.17 8.96 -9.76
CA GLU A 596 38.99 7.53 -9.99
C GLU A 596 39.30 6.76 -8.71
N LEU A 597 40.39 7.14 -8.03
CA LEU A 597 40.76 6.65 -6.69
C LEU A 597 41.08 7.81 -5.75
N ILE A 598 40.65 7.69 -4.50
CA ILE A 598 40.89 8.62 -3.39
C ILE A 598 41.54 7.84 -2.25
N THR A 599 42.60 8.40 -1.67
CA THR A 599 43.24 7.88 -0.47
C THR A 599 42.75 8.68 0.74
N ILE A 600 42.31 7.95 1.77
CA ILE A 600 41.86 8.47 3.06
C ILE A 600 42.85 7.97 4.10
N GLU A 601 43.32 8.86 4.97
CA GLU A 601 44.39 8.60 5.91
C GLU A 601 43.95 8.97 7.32
N GLY A 602 43.97 8.00 8.23
CA GLY A 602 43.70 8.15 9.66
C GLY A 602 44.55 7.17 10.44
N GLU A 603 43.96 6.47 11.42
CA GLU A 603 44.57 5.28 12.03
C GLU A 603 44.77 4.14 11.00
N ARG A 604 43.92 4.13 9.97
CA ARG A 604 44.02 3.25 8.80
C ARG A 604 44.18 4.07 7.53
N ARG A 605 44.92 3.55 6.56
CA ARG A 605 45.01 4.10 5.20
C ARG A 605 44.10 3.28 4.27
N LEU A 606 43.05 3.92 3.76
CA LEU A 606 42.08 3.29 2.85
C LEU A 606 42.14 3.93 1.47
N THR A 607 41.90 3.14 0.42
CA THR A 607 41.77 3.63 -0.95
C THR A 607 40.42 3.21 -1.49
N VAL A 608 39.62 4.18 -1.93
CA VAL A 608 38.26 3.98 -2.45
C VAL A 608 38.09 4.66 -3.80
N ARG A 609 37.09 4.27 -4.58
CA ARG A 609 36.72 5.00 -5.79
C ARG A 609 36.12 6.35 -5.42
N GLY A 610 36.43 7.41 -6.16
CA GLY A 610 35.90 8.75 -5.85
C GLY A 610 34.38 8.86 -6.02
N TRP A 611 33.76 7.99 -6.83
CA TRP A 611 32.32 7.83 -6.88
C TRP A 611 31.74 7.21 -5.59
N ASP A 612 32.36 6.14 -5.06
CA ASP A 612 31.94 5.53 -3.79
C ASP A 612 32.07 6.53 -2.63
N PHE A 613 33.20 7.27 -2.57
CA PHE A 613 33.40 8.37 -1.62
C PHE A 613 32.28 9.43 -1.70
N LYS A 614 31.96 9.92 -2.90
CA LYS A 614 30.86 10.87 -3.14
C LYS A 614 29.52 10.34 -2.66
N ILE A 615 29.25 9.05 -2.89
CA ILE A 615 28.00 8.40 -2.47
C ILE A 615 27.90 8.24 -0.95
N ILE A 616 29.00 7.92 -0.26
CA ILE A 616 29.03 7.78 1.20
C ILE A 616 28.85 9.14 1.87
N VAL A 617 29.69 10.12 1.53
CA VAL A 617 29.63 11.47 2.13
C VAL A 617 28.28 12.14 1.81
N GLY A 618 27.77 11.99 0.59
CA GLY A 618 26.47 12.53 0.19
C GLY A 618 25.26 11.88 0.88
N ARG A 619 25.36 10.62 1.33
CA ARG A 619 24.34 9.98 2.17
C ARG A 619 24.34 10.48 3.60
N ALA A 620 25.52 10.76 4.17
CA ALA A 620 25.66 11.18 5.56
C ALA A 620 25.46 12.69 5.78
N LEU A 621 25.88 13.54 4.83
CA LEU A 621 25.83 15.00 4.94
C LEU A 621 24.84 15.67 3.98
N GLY A 622 24.29 14.92 3.02
CA GLY A 622 23.42 15.43 1.96
C GLY A 622 24.17 15.74 0.65
N TRP A 623 23.44 15.68 -0.46
CA TRP A 623 23.99 15.66 -1.82
C TRP A 623 24.65 16.96 -2.28
N ASN A 624 24.44 18.07 -1.57
CA ASN A 624 24.91 19.40 -1.99
C ASN A 624 26.41 19.63 -1.70
N TYR A 625 27.03 18.88 -0.78
CA TYR A 625 28.45 19.07 -0.42
C TYR A 625 29.43 18.46 -1.44
N LEU A 626 29.03 17.41 -2.17
CA LEU A 626 29.84 16.78 -3.22
C LEU A 626 28.95 16.46 -4.42
N LYS A 627 28.83 17.42 -5.33
CA LYS A 627 27.84 17.39 -6.42
C LYS A 627 28.22 16.35 -7.50
N SER A 628 29.51 16.08 -7.70
CA SER A 628 30.03 15.07 -8.64
C SER A 628 31.27 14.34 -8.09
N SER A 629 31.84 13.41 -8.88
CA SER A 629 33.16 12.80 -8.64
C SER A 629 34.33 13.60 -9.25
N ARG A 630 34.08 14.75 -9.89
CA ARG A 630 35.11 15.59 -10.54
C ARG A 630 35.50 16.76 -9.65
N PHE A 631 36.35 16.49 -8.66
CA PHE A 631 36.82 17.49 -7.71
C PHE A 631 38.30 17.39 -7.35
N GLU A 632 38.80 18.45 -6.74
CA GLU A 632 40.08 18.58 -6.04
C GLU A 632 39.81 18.70 -4.53
N ILE A 633 40.83 18.41 -3.72
CA ILE A 633 40.75 18.41 -2.26
C ILE A 633 41.92 19.24 -1.74
N ALA A 634 41.63 20.26 -0.93
CA ALA A 634 42.63 21.05 -0.22
C ALA A 634 42.29 21.10 1.28
N ARG A 635 43.29 21.03 2.15
CA ARG A 635 43.09 21.25 3.60
C ARG A 635 43.27 22.73 3.93
N SER A 636 42.38 23.27 4.75
CA SER A 636 42.39 24.65 5.25
C SER A 636 42.15 24.63 6.75
N GLY A 637 43.22 24.44 7.53
CA GLY A 637 43.13 24.17 8.97
C GLY A 637 42.41 22.84 9.25
N SER A 638 41.39 22.87 10.10
CA SER A 638 40.52 21.72 10.44
C SER A 638 39.38 21.47 9.43
N ASN A 639 39.47 22.05 8.22
CA ASN A 639 38.46 21.91 7.16
C ASN A 639 39.05 21.35 5.88
N PHE A 640 38.25 20.60 5.13
CA PHE A 640 38.54 20.16 3.77
C PHE A 640 37.69 20.97 2.78
N VAL A 641 38.37 21.68 1.88
CA VAL A 641 37.79 22.47 0.79
C VAL A 641 37.77 21.59 -0.45
N PHE A 642 36.58 21.31 -0.96
CA PHE A 642 36.37 20.59 -2.20
C PHE A 642 36.07 21.60 -3.30
N ARG A 643 36.89 21.61 -4.36
CA ARG A 643 36.64 22.41 -5.57
C ARG A 643 36.30 21.46 -6.70
N GLY A 644 35.11 21.57 -7.27
CA GLY A 644 34.62 20.58 -8.22
C GLY A 644 33.86 21.15 -9.39
N SER A 645 33.45 20.25 -10.28
CA SER A 645 32.78 20.57 -11.54
C SER A 645 31.71 19.55 -11.90
N GLY A 646 30.58 20.01 -12.44
CA GLY A 646 29.43 19.19 -12.79
C GLY A 646 28.61 18.69 -11.60
N PHE A 647 27.47 18.06 -11.92
CA PHE A 647 26.47 17.58 -10.98
C PHE A 647 25.93 16.22 -11.45
N GLY A 648 26.03 15.20 -10.60
CA GLY A 648 25.67 13.81 -10.91
C GLY A 648 26.85 12.91 -11.29
N HIS A 649 26.57 11.77 -11.93
CA HIS A 649 27.59 10.81 -12.36
C HIS A 649 28.34 11.25 -13.63
N GLY A 650 27.73 12.09 -14.48
CA GLY A 650 28.36 12.59 -15.71
C GLY A 650 28.43 11.56 -16.85
N LEU A 651 27.63 10.49 -16.82
CA LEU A 651 27.64 9.44 -17.85
C LEU A 651 26.61 9.74 -18.93
N GLY A 652 26.98 9.53 -20.20
CA GLY A 652 26.11 9.78 -21.35
C GLY A 652 25.77 11.26 -21.54
N LEU A 653 24.49 11.56 -21.72
CA LEU A 653 23.99 12.90 -22.07
C LEU A 653 24.20 13.90 -20.91
N CYS A 654 24.90 15.01 -21.20
CA CYS A 654 24.96 16.17 -20.31
C CYS A 654 23.77 17.09 -20.61
N GLN A 655 22.92 17.38 -19.62
CA GLN A 655 21.74 18.22 -19.85
C GLN A 655 22.12 19.69 -20.13
N GLU A 656 22.95 20.30 -19.28
CA GLU A 656 23.51 21.66 -19.51
C GLU A 656 24.23 21.80 -20.86
N GLY A 657 24.99 20.77 -21.27
CA GLY A 657 25.70 20.78 -22.54
C GLY A 657 24.77 20.59 -23.74
N ALA A 658 23.74 19.77 -23.61
CA ALA A 658 22.69 19.60 -24.63
C ALA A 658 21.88 20.89 -24.83
N HIS A 659 21.52 21.59 -23.75
CA HIS A 659 20.89 22.92 -23.78
C HIS A 659 21.74 23.88 -24.63
N VAL A 660 23.00 24.11 -24.24
CA VAL A 660 23.90 25.06 -24.92
C VAL A 660 24.24 24.62 -26.35
N MET A 661 24.23 23.32 -26.67
CA MET A 661 24.31 22.84 -28.06
C MET A 661 23.05 23.21 -28.86
N ALA A 662 21.86 22.99 -28.31
CA ALA A 662 20.59 23.31 -28.96
C ALA A 662 20.42 24.82 -29.19
N THR A 663 20.75 25.66 -28.20
CA THR A 663 20.77 27.14 -28.34
C THR A 663 21.74 27.61 -29.43
N ARG A 664 22.79 26.83 -29.73
CA ARG A 664 23.74 27.08 -30.83
C ARG A 664 23.30 26.46 -32.17
N GLY A 665 22.06 25.97 -32.27
CA GLY A 665 21.48 25.41 -33.49
C GLY A 665 21.88 23.96 -33.79
N ALA A 666 22.46 23.22 -32.84
CA ALA A 666 22.73 21.80 -33.04
C ALA A 666 21.45 20.97 -32.89
N SER A 667 21.17 20.13 -33.88
CA SER A 667 20.03 19.21 -33.83
C SER A 667 20.20 18.13 -32.76
N TYR A 668 19.09 17.54 -32.32
CA TYR A 668 19.09 16.43 -31.35
C TYR A 668 19.95 15.25 -31.83
N ARG A 669 20.05 15.03 -33.15
CA ARG A 669 20.90 14.00 -33.75
C ARG A 669 22.39 14.30 -33.55
N GLN A 670 22.81 15.56 -33.67
CA GLN A 670 24.19 15.99 -33.41
C GLN A 670 24.52 15.98 -31.91
N ILE A 671 23.56 16.36 -31.06
CA ILE A 671 23.67 16.27 -29.59
C ILE A 671 23.92 14.81 -29.18
N LEU A 672 23.04 13.88 -29.59
CA LEU A 672 23.18 12.46 -29.25
C LEU A 672 24.45 11.84 -29.83
N ALA A 673 24.86 12.21 -31.05
CA ALA A 673 26.12 11.73 -31.64
C ALA A 673 27.37 12.21 -30.88
N LYS A 674 27.35 13.39 -30.23
CA LYS A 674 28.45 13.84 -29.35
C LYS A 674 28.48 13.01 -28.06
N TYR A 675 27.33 12.84 -27.40
CA TYR A 675 27.25 12.23 -26.07
C TYR A 675 27.26 10.69 -26.05
N PHE A 676 26.84 10.06 -27.15
CA PHE A 676 26.86 8.61 -27.37
C PHE A 676 27.59 8.27 -28.69
N PRO A 677 28.92 8.46 -28.76
CA PRO A 677 29.68 8.21 -29.99
C PRO A 677 29.62 6.73 -30.40
N SER A 678 29.63 6.47 -31.71
CA SER A 678 29.42 5.13 -32.30
C SER A 678 28.05 4.52 -31.99
N THR A 679 26.99 5.34 -32.00
CA THR A 679 25.60 4.90 -31.97
C THR A 679 24.78 5.49 -33.12
N GLU A 680 23.71 4.80 -33.51
CA GLU A 680 22.77 5.23 -34.54
C GLU A 680 21.37 5.40 -33.96
N ILE A 681 20.64 6.42 -34.43
CA ILE A 681 19.22 6.62 -34.08
C ILE A 681 18.37 5.76 -35.03
N THR A 682 17.60 4.85 -34.44
CA THR A 682 16.71 3.92 -35.14
C THR A 682 15.30 4.03 -34.59
N ASN A 683 14.30 3.50 -35.30
CA ASN A 683 12.95 3.38 -34.74
C ASN A 683 12.79 2.01 -34.05
N ALA A 684 12.13 1.98 -32.89
CA ALA A 684 11.91 0.79 -32.08
C ALA A 684 11.15 -0.33 -32.80
N ASP A 685 10.21 0.03 -33.69
CA ASP A 685 9.37 -0.92 -34.43
C ASP A 685 10.12 -1.58 -35.62
N ARG A 686 11.34 -1.14 -35.93
CA ARG A 686 12.22 -1.86 -36.86
C ARG A 686 12.78 -3.12 -36.19
N HIS A 687 12.02 -4.22 -36.30
CA HIS A 687 12.64 -5.54 -36.36
C HIS A 687 13.67 -5.55 -37.51
N PRO A 688 14.90 -6.05 -37.30
CA PRO A 688 15.83 -6.25 -38.40
C PRO A 688 15.22 -7.26 -39.37
N THR A 689 15.15 -6.92 -40.65
CA THR A 689 14.66 -7.85 -41.67
C THR A 689 15.73 -8.90 -41.94
N SER A 690 15.32 -10.05 -42.49
CA SER A 690 16.27 -11.10 -42.90
C SER A 690 17.29 -10.59 -43.93
N ALA A 691 16.98 -9.53 -44.67
CA ALA A 691 17.90 -8.90 -45.63
C ALA A 691 19.01 -8.09 -44.92
N ASP A 692 18.71 -7.39 -43.83
CA ASP A 692 19.69 -6.62 -43.05
C ASP A 692 20.78 -7.53 -42.45
N LEU A 693 20.44 -8.80 -42.18
CA LEU A 693 21.34 -9.83 -41.69
C LEU A 693 22.15 -10.55 -42.78
N MET A 694 21.85 -10.36 -44.07
CA MET A 694 22.53 -11.03 -45.18
C MET A 694 23.67 -10.22 -45.83
N TRP A 695 23.84 -8.92 -45.50
CA TRP A 695 24.78 -8.05 -46.22
C TRP A 695 25.86 -7.36 -45.36
N ARG A 696 26.35 -8.03 -44.30
CA ARG A 696 27.66 -7.74 -43.68
C ARG A 696 28.32 -9.04 -43.22
N GLY A 697 29.10 -9.68 -44.10
CA GLY A 697 29.72 -10.97 -43.82
C GLY A 697 31.13 -10.86 -43.22
N GLU A 698 31.45 -11.84 -42.37
CA GLU A 698 32.77 -12.50 -42.17
C GLU A 698 34.02 -11.65 -41.78
N PRO A 699 34.99 -12.24 -41.05
CA PRO A 699 34.87 -13.24 -39.99
C PRO A 699 35.70 -12.89 -38.74
N HIS A 700 35.62 -13.75 -37.72
CA HIS A 700 36.67 -14.18 -36.76
C HIS A 700 35.97 -14.66 -35.47
N MET A 701 35.56 -15.93 -35.42
CA MET A 701 36.40 -17.04 -34.96
C MET A 701 36.86 -16.89 -33.49
N PHE A 702 36.09 -17.45 -32.55
CA PHE A 702 36.60 -18.52 -31.68
C PHE A 702 35.45 -19.35 -31.10
N SER A 703 35.67 -20.65 -30.93
CA SER A 703 34.62 -21.62 -30.56
C SER A 703 34.72 -22.02 -29.09
N ALA A 704 33.59 -22.01 -28.39
CA ALA A 704 33.33 -22.89 -27.25
C ALA A 704 31.86 -23.35 -27.30
N LYS A 705 31.63 -24.67 -27.29
CA LYS A 705 30.29 -25.27 -27.39
C LYS A 705 29.55 -25.15 -26.06
N ILE A 706 28.25 -24.85 -26.12
CA ILE A 706 27.27 -25.20 -25.08
C ILE A 706 26.16 -26.00 -25.77
N ASP A 707 25.61 -26.99 -25.06
CA ASP A 707 24.86 -28.09 -25.66
C ASP A 707 23.38 -27.77 -25.96
N HIS A 708 22.82 -28.39 -27.01
CA HIS A 708 21.46 -28.17 -27.48
C HIS A 708 20.45 -29.17 -26.86
N SER A 709 20.09 -29.00 -25.58
CA SER A 709 19.18 -29.95 -24.91
C SER A 709 18.26 -29.39 -23.81
N ALA A 710 17.77 -28.14 -23.92
CA ALA A 710 16.78 -27.59 -22.96
C ALA A 710 15.69 -26.65 -23.54
N SER A 711 15.49 -26.58 -24.86
CA SER A 711 14.54 -25.63 -25.49
C SER A 711 13.07 -26.12 -25.49
N GLN A 712 12.49 -26.44 -24.33
CA GLN A 712 11.05 -26.67 -24.19
C GLN A 712 10.56 -26.63 -22.72
N ARG A 713 9.98 -25.51 -22.27
CA ARG A 713 8.78 -25.44 -21.39
C ARG A 713 8.36 -24.01 -21.02
N ALA A 714 7.04 -23.78 -21.15
CA ALA A 714 6.19 -22.86 -20.40
C ALA A 714 6.50 -21.33 -20.37
N SER A 715 5.47 -20.55 -20.74
CA SER A 715 5.24 -19.18 -20.26
C SER A 715 5.21 -19.12 -18.72
N PRO A 716 5.55 -17.99 -18.08
CA PRO A 716 5.60 -17.90 -16.62
C PRO A 716 4.23 -18.12 -15.99
N ALA A 717 4.04 -19.28 -15.36
CA ALA A 717 2.85 -19.59 -14.60
C ALA A 717 2.79 -18.78 -13.29
N ARG A 718 1.56 -18.54 -12.82
CA ARG A 718 1.26 -18.00 -11.49
C ARG A 718 2.07 -18.76 -10.44
N ALA A 719 2.91 -18.06 -9.68
CA ALA A 719 3.88 -18.70 -8.78
C ALA A 719 3.21 -19.58 -7.71
N PHE A 720 3.29 -20.90 -7.87
CA PHE A 720 2.79 -21.84 -6.87
C PHE A 720 3.78 -21.87 -5.69
N ARG A 721 3.30 -21.55 -4.48
CA ARG A 721 4.05 -21.86 -3.26
C ARG A 721 4.08 -23.37 -3.07
N GLN A 722 5.26 -23.90 -2.80
CA GLN A 722 5.46 -25.31 -2.46
C GLN A 722 5.40 -25.49 -0.93
N THR A 723 5.33 -26.73 -0.46
CA THR A 723 5.33 -27.03 0.98
C THR A 723 6.02 -28.37 1.23
N LEU A 724 7.24 -28.31 1.77
CA LEU A 724 7.95 -29.49 2.25
C LEU A 724 7.48 -29.80 3.68
N ARG A 725 7.32 -31.10 3.99
CA ARG A 725 6.84 -31.57 5.29
C ARG A 725 7.81 -32.62 5.85
N SER A 726 8.12 -32.51 7.14
CA SER A 726 8.70 -33.59 7.95
C SER A 726 7.85 -33.79 9.21
N GLU A 727 8.22 -34.75 10.04
CA GLU A 727 7.63 -34.98 11.36
C GLU A 727 7.60 -33.70 12.22
N ASP A 728 8.75 -33.01 12.30
CA ASP A 728 8.92 -31.82 13.14
C ASP A 728 8.52 -30.46 12.52
N PHE A 729 8.37 -30.36 11.19
CA PHE A 729 8.35 -29.09 10.47
C PHE A 729 7.46 -29.11 9.22
N ARG A 730 6.86 -27.94 8.92
CA ARG A 730 6.18 -27.65 7.65
C ARG A 730 6.76 -26.38 7.05
N ILE A 731 7.55 -26.49 5.97
CA ILE A 731 8.20 -25.34 5.34
C ILE A 731 7.42 -24.94 4.09
N SER A 732 6.78 -23.76 4.09
CA SER A 732 6.15 -23.17 2.91
C SER A 732 7.09 -22.15 2.27
N TYR A 733 7.33 -22.29 0.95
CA TYR A 733 8.31 -21.50 0.21
C TYR A 733 7.82 -21.16 -1.21
N PRO A 734 8.30 -20.07 -1.82
CA PRO A 734 8.06 -19.78 -3.24
C PRO A 734 8.61 -20.89 -4.13
N GLY A 735 7.80 -21.40 -5.06
CA GLY A 735 8.19 -22.54 -5.91
C GLY A 735 9.30 -22.29 -6.94
N HIS A 736 9.93 -21.11 -6.91
CA HIS A 736 11.15 -20.82 -7.65
C HIS A 736 12.43 -21.21 -6.86
N ILE A 737 12.33 -21.40 -5.53
CA ILE A 737 13.46 -21.83 -4.70
C ILE A 737 13.67 -23.34 -4.91
N PRO A 738 14.88 -23.81 -5.24
CA PRO A 738 15.12 -25.25 -5.44
C PRO A 738 14.91 -26.04 -4.15
N GLU A 739 14.18 -27.15 -4.24
CA GLU A 739 13.81 -27.99 -3.08
C GLU A 739 15.03 -28.42 -2.24
N ARG A 740 16.17 -28.72 -2.89
CA ARG A 740 17.45 -29.04 -2.24
C ARG A 740 17.96 -27.98 -1.24
N GLU A 741 17.63 -26.71 -1.47
CA GLU A 741 17.96 -25.64 -0.52
C GLU A 741 17.05 -25.68 0.71
N ILE A 742 15.78 -26.07 0.52
CA ILE A 742 14.80 -26.26 1.59
C ILE A 742 15.11 -27.53 2.39
N GLU A 743 15.59 -28.60 1.75
CA GLU A 743 16.18 -29.76 2.43
C GLU A 743 17.38 -29.35 3.29
N THR A 744 18.26 -28.48 2.79
CA THR A 744 19.43 -27.96 3.53
C THR A 744 18.99 -27.14 4.75
N LEU A 745 17.96 -26.29 4.59
CA LEU A 745 17.34 -25.52 5.67
C LEU A 745 16.65 -26.43 6.71
N LEU A 746 15.95 -27.48 6.27
CA LEU A 746 15.35 -28.48 7.14
C LEU A 746 16.40 -29.23 7.97
N ASN A 747 17.50 -29.66 7.36
CA ASN A 747 18.60 -30.33 8.06
C ASN A 747 19.18 -29.44 9.18
N THR A 748 19.33 -28.13 8.92
CA THR A 748 19.77 -27.14 9.91
C THR A 748 18.78 -27.03 11.09
N LEU A 749 17.48 -26.96 10.79
CA LEU A 749 16.41 -26.90 11.79
C LEU A 749 16.32 -28.18 12.63
N GLN A 750 16.39 -29.36 12.00
CA GLN A 750 16.37 -30.66 12.68
C GLN A 750 17.63 -30.92 13.52
N ALA A 751 18.80 -30.45 13.10
CA ALA A 751 20.02 -30.50 13.91
C ALA A 751 19.89 -29.60 15.16
N SER A 752 19.39 -28.38 14.97
CA SER A 752 19.19 -27.40 16.05
C SER A 752 18.11 -27.86 17.04
N ARG A 753 16.99 -28.40 16.56
CA ARG A 753 15.90 -28.98 17.37
C ARG A 753 16.38 -30.12 18.25
N ARG A 754 17.15 -31.07 17.68
CA ARG A 754 17.76 -32.17 18.45
C ARG A 754 18.75 -31.67 19.49
N SER A 755 19.52 -30.60 19.21
CA SER A 755 20.42 -30.00 20.20
C SER A 755 19.66 -29.39 21.38
N LEU A 756 18.59 -28.63 21.13
CA LEU A 756 17.79 -27.99 22.19
C LEU A 756 17.06 -29.03 23.05
N ILE A 757 16.44 -30.05 22.44
CA ILE A 757 15.80 -31.16 23.15
C ILE A 757 16.82 -31.91 24.02
N GLY A 758 18.02 -32.22 23.49
CA GLY A 758 19.09 -32.88 24.26
C GLY A 758 19.58 -32.05 25.45
N ARG A 759 19.65 -30.72 25.31
CA ARG A 759 20.03 -29.80 26.40
C ARG A 759 18.98 -29.74 27.51
N ALA A 760 17.71 -29.65 27.16
CA ALA A 760 16.62 -29.69 28.15
C ALA A 760 16.51 -31.06 28.84
N ALA A 761 16.70 -32.16 28.12
CA ALA A 761 16.74 -33.50 28.69
C ALA A 761 17.90 -33.65 29.70
N ALA A 762 19.10 -33.14 29.37
CA ALA A 762 20.24 -33.08 30.29
C ALA A 762 20.00 -32.15 31.51
N ALA A 763 19.03 -31.23 31.43
CA ALA A 763 18.59 -30.42 32.57
C ALA A 763 17.48 -31.08 33.42
N GLY A 764 16.89 -32.18 32.94
CA GLY A 764 15.83 -32.95 33.59
C GLY A 764 14.42 -32.74 33.02
N PHE A 765 14.28 -32.13 31.83
CA PHE A 765 12.98 -31.76 31.24
C PHE A 765 12.67 -32.51 29.93
N THR A 766 11.44 -33.01 29.82
CA THR A 766 10.88 -33.55 28.57
C THR A 766 9.98 -32.50 27.93
N VAL A 767 10.39 -31.95 26.78
CA VAL A 767 9.64 -30.87 26.09
C VAL A 767 8.78 -31.43 24.97
N GLN A 768 7.46 -31.23 25.05
CA GLN A 768 6.55 -31.47 23.93
C GLN A 768 6.64 -30.30 22.94
N PHE A 769 7.67 -30.32 22.09
CA PHE A 769 7.94 -29.25 21.13
C PHE A 769 7.06 -29.42 19.88
N PRO A 770 6.09 -28.52 19.59
CA PRO A 770 5.12 -28.72 18.51
C PRO A 770 5.76 -28.73 17.11
N VAL A 771 4.97 -29.16 16.12
CA VAL A 771 5.33 -29.04 14.70
C VAL A 771 5.32 -27.56 14.33
N LEU A 772 6.44 -27.05 13.79
CA LEU A 772 6.59 -25.63 13.46
C LEU A 772 6.32 -25.37 11.97
N GLU A 773 5.55 -24.31 11.68
CA GLU A 773 5.39 -23.80 10.32
C GLU A 773 6.46 -22.74 10.03
N ILE A 774 7.30 -23.00 9.02
CA ILE A 774 8.31 -22.07 8.55
C ILE A 774 7.79 -21.44 7.25
N PHE A 775 7.60 -20.12 7.23
CA PHE A 775 7.08 -19.40 6.08
C PHE A 775 8.16 -18.50 5.48
N ILE A 776 8.68 -18.87 4.30
CA ILE A 776 9.67 -18.08 3.58
C ILE A 776 8.95 -17.05 2.73
N ASN A 777 9.17 -15.76 3.00
CA ASN A 777 8.60 -14.67 2.21
C ASN A 777 9.32 -14.52 0.86
N GLU A 778 8.63 -14.02 -0.16
CA GLU A 778 9.17 -13.90 -1.53
C GLU A 778 9.97 -12.60 -1.68
N THR A 779 9.44 -11.50 -1.14
CA THR A 779 10.13 -10.21 -0.98
C THR A 779 10.31 -9.83 0.49
N THR A 780 11.20 -8.88 0.76
CA THR A 780 11.30 -8.25 2.08
C THR A 780 10.05 -7.42 2.42
N GLY A 781 9.29 -6.96 1.41
CA GLY A 781 8.00 -6.28 1.59
C GLY A 781 6.93 -7.21 2.16
N ASP A 782 6.82 -8.44 1.64
CA ASP A 782 5.86 -9.43 2.13
C ASP A 782 6.14 -9.79 3.60
N PHE A 783 7.41 -9.96 3.96
CA PHE A 783 7.81 -10.18 5.35
C PHE A 783 7.36 -9.04 6.26
N VAL A 784 7.60 -7.78 5.88
CA VAL A 784 7.15 -6.60 6.64
C VAL A 784 5.62 -6.58 6.75
N GLY A 785 4.90 -6.85 5.65
CA GLY A 785 3.44 -6.85 5.60
C GLY A 785 2.78 -7.96 6.42
N HIS A 786 3.34 -9.17 6.43
CA HIS A 786 2.79 -10.31 7.20
C HIS A 786 3.12 -10.24 8.69
N THR A 787 4.29 -9.68 9.07
CA THR A 787 4.78 -9.70 10.46
C THR A 787 4.59 -8.40 11.22
N GLY A 788 4.49 -7.26 10.51
CA GLY A 788 4.60 -5.93 11.11
C GLY A 788 6.01 -5.53 11.53
N GLN A 789 7.02 -6.39 11.32
CA GLN A 789 8.42 -6.12 11.68
C GLN A 789 9.10 -5.19 10.66
N PRO A 790 10.08 -4.37 11.07
CA PRO A 790 10.81 -3.49 10.15
C PRO A 790 11.70 -4.28 9.18
N ALA A 791 11.94 -3.75 7.98
CA ALA A 791 12.69 -4.41 6.89
C ALA A 791 14.16 -4.81 7.21
N TRP A 792 14.68 -4.41 8.37
CA TRP A 792 15.97 -4.86 8.88
C TRP A 792 15.90 -6.17 9.69
N ALA A 793 14.77 -6.49 10.33
CA ALA A 793 14.58 -7.73 11.10
C ALA A 793 14.66 -8.95 10.18
N ALA A 794 15.38 -10.00 10.59
CA ALA A 794 15.67 -11.14 9.71
C ALA A 794 14.51 -12.14 9.62
N ALA A 795 13.77 -12.29 10.71
CA ALA A 795 12.65 -13.20 10.88
C ALA A 795 11.70 -12.70 11.98
N ALA A 796 10.61 -13.44 12.21
CA ALA A 796 9.70 -13.23 13.33
C ALA A 796 9.00 -14.54 13.76
N THR A 797 9.08 -14.90 15.04
CA THR A 797 8.33 -16.00 15.64
C THR A 797 7.00 -15.53 16.22
N LYS A 798 5.92 -16.28 15.97
CA LYS A 798 4.60 -16.08 16.57
C LYS A 798 3.95 -17.42 16.90
N GLY A 799 4.17 -17.90 18.12
CA GLY A 799 3.76 -19.24 18.53
C GLY A 799 4.45 -20.31 17.67
N THR A 800 3.67 -21.19 17.04
CA THR A 800 4.20 -22.28 16.21
C THR A 800 4.63 -21.86 14.79
N ARG A 801 4.54 -20.58 14.42
CA ARG A 801 4.90 -20.08 13.08
C ARG A 801 6.13 -19.17 13.13
N ILE A 802 7.10 -19.45 12.27
CA ILE A 802 8.32 -18.65 12.06
C ILE A 802 8.26 -18.07 10.65
N GLU A 803 8.16 -16.74 10.56
CA GLU A 803 8.20 -15.97 9.32
C GLU A 803 9.64 -15.58 9.01
N LEU A 804 10.16 -15.95 7.84
CA LEU A 804 11.51 -15.59 7.39
C LEU A 804 11.45 -14.53 6.29
N GLN A 805 12.43 -13.61 6.28
CA GLN A 805 12.75 -12.84 5.07
C GLN A 805 13.15 -13.76 3.90
N PRO A 806 13.18 -13.25 2.66
CA PRO A 806 13.58 -14.04 1.50
C PRO A 806 14.92 -14.74 1.70
N LEU A 807 14.96 -16.01 1.32
CA LEU A 807 16.10 -16.90 1.55
C LEU A 807 17.39 -16.28 0.99
N GLU A 808 17.34 -15.66 -0.18
CA GLU A 808 18.46 -14.93 -0.79
C GLU A 808 18.90 -13.70 0.00
N THR A 809 17.98 -12.98 0.66
CA THR A 809 18.36 -11.86 1.53
C THR A 809 19.08 -12.35 2.79
N LEU A 810 18.67 -13.49 3.35
CA LEU A 810 19.33 -14.10 4.51
C LEU A 810 20.69 -14.73 4.15
N LYS A 811 20.80 -15.41 2.99
CA LYS A 811 22.07 -15.89 2.42
C LYS A 811 23.04 -14.75 2.12
N ARG A 812 22.59 -13.71 1.40
CA ARG A 812 23.40 -12.54 1.00
C ARG A 812 23.91 -11.75 2.20
N ARG A 813 23.13 -11.65 3.27
CA ARG A 813 23.56 -11.08 4.57
C ARG A 813 24.45 -12.03 5.39
N ARG A 814 24.56 -13.31 5.01
CA ARG A 814 25.25 -14.41 5.72
C ARG A 814 24.73 -14.68 7.14
N ILE A 815 23.43 -14.48 7.37
CA ILE A 815 22.77 -14.65 8.67
C ILE A 815 21.76 -15.80 8.72
N LEU A 816 21.47 -16.46 7.58
CA LEU A 816 20.43 -17.50 7.49
C LEU A 816 20.49 -18.54 8.61
N GLU A 817 21.67 -19.12 8.86
CA GLU A 817 21.82 -20.15 9.88
C GLU A 817 21.66 -19.61 11.31
N THR A 818 22.17 -18.41 11.62
CA THR A 818 22.04 -17.84 12.96
C THR A 818 20.59 -17.43 13.22
N THR A 819 19.91 -16.83 12.23
CA THR A 819 18.48 -16.52 12.29
C THR A 819 17.62 -17.77 12.49
N LEU A 820 17.87 -18.86 11.74
CA LEU A 820 17.15 -20.13 11.93
C LEU A 820 17.34 -20.72 13.35
N ARG A 821 18.53 -20.58 13.92
CA ARG A 821 18.81 -20.99 15.31
C ARG A 821 18.13 -20.06 16.33
N HIS A 822 18.15 -18.75 16.10
CA HIS A 822 17.57 -17.71 16.95
C HIS A 822 16.05 -17.91 17.13
N GLU A 823 15.30 -17.96 16.03
CA GLU A 823 13.84 -18.16 16.05
C GLU A 823 13.44 -19.52 16.66
N LEU A 824 14.22 -20.57 16.39
CA LEU A 824 13.96 -21.89 16.97
C LEU A 824 14.17 -21.93 18.49
N VAL A 825 15.11 -21.14 19.02
CA VAL A 825 15.29 -20.98 20.47
C VAL A 825 14.11 -20.23 21.09
N HIS A 826 13.59 -19.17 20.45
CA HIS A 826 12.36 -18.50 20.92
C HIS A 826 11.18 -19.45 21.01
N ALA A 827 10.90 -20.20 19.94
CA ALA A 827 9.84 -21.22 19.93
C ALA A 827 10.05 -22.31 21.00
N PHE A 828 11.30 -22.68 21.28
CA PHE A 828 11.64 -23.70 22.29
C PHE A 828 11.51 -23.17 23.73
N VAL A 829 11.90 -21.93 23.98
CA VAL A 829 11.73 -21.23 25.27
C VAL A 829 10.26 -21.02 25.59
N ASP A 830 9.46 -20.62 24.59
CA ASP A 830 8.00 -20.51 24.71
C ASP A 830 7.35 -21.86 25.08
N ALA A 831 7.73 -22.94 24.39
CA ALA A 831 7.24 -24.28 24.64
C ALA A 831 7.65 -24.87 26.01
N LEU A 832 8.88 -24.59 26.47
CA LEU A 832 9.40 -25.06 27.77
C LEU A 832 8.85 -24.24 28.96
N GLY A 833 8.67 -22.93 28.80
CA GLY A 833 8.16 -22.04 29.85
C GLY A 833 6.65 -21.85 29.85
N HIS A 834 5.95 -22.37 28.83
CA HIS A 834 4.54 -22.09 28.55
C HIS A 834 4.25 -20.57 28.43
N GLY A 835 5.10 -19.86 27.69
CA GLY A 835 4.99 -18.41 27.47
C GLY A 835 5.25 -17.51 28.70
N ARG A 836 5.75 -18.06 29.81
CA ARG A 836 6.00 -17.32 31.06
C ARG A 836 7.45 -16.88 31.28
N ALA A 837 8.36 -17.27 30.38
CA ALA A 837 9.75 -16.83 30.42
C ALA A 837 9.86 -15.31 30.18
N PRO A 838 10.59 -14.54 31.00
CA PRO A 838 10.84 -13.12 30.76
C PRO A 838 11.51 -12.87 29.40
N ARG A 839 11.21 -11.74 28.73
CA ARG A 839 11.83 -11.38 27.45
C ARG A 839 13.35 -11.34 27.54
N TRP A 840 13.91 -10.77 28.60
CA TRP A 840 15.38 -10.72 28.75
C TRP A 840 16.02 -12.11 28.77
N LEU A 841 15.31 -13.12 29.29
CA LEU A 841 15.78 -14.50 29.33
C LEU A 841 15.61 -15.18 27.97
N ALA A 842 14.47 -14.99 27.30
CA ALA A 842 14.21 -15.54 25.97
C ALA A 842 15.18 -14.97 24.91
N GLU A 843 15.27 -13.64 24.79
CA GLU A 843 16.17 -12.94 23.88
C GLU A 843 17.65 -13.27 24.17
N GLY A 844 18.04 -13.29 25.44
CA GLY A 844 19.40 -13.63 25.84
C GLY A 844 19.78 -15.07 25.49
N LEU A 845 18.86 -16.02 25.63
CA LEU A 845 19.07 -17.43 25.24
C LEU A 845 19.11 -17.58 23.71
N ALA A 846 18.25 -16.89 22.97
CA ALA A 846 18.24 -16.89 21.51
C ALA A 846 19.58 -16.38 20.95
N LEU A 847 20.01 -15.20 21.40
CA LEU A 847 21.32 -14.62 21.04
C LEU A 847 22.50 -15.51 21.43
N TYR A 848 22.41 -16.22 22.57
CA TYR A 848 23.46 -17.12 23.05
C TYR A 848 23.59 -18.38 22.20
N PHE A 849 22.49 -19.13 21.99
CA PHE A 849 22.52 -20.40 21.25
C PHE A 849 22.53 -20.24 19.71
N ALA A 850 22.14 -19.07 19.19
CA ALA A 850 22.39 -18.70 17.79
C ALA A 850 23.85 -18.31 17.51
N GLY A 851 24.65 -18.03 18.55
CA GLY A 851 26.05 -17.57 18.42
C GLY A 851 26.21 -16.07 18.12
N GLU A 852 25.14 -15.28 18.29
CA GLU A 852 25.06 -13.89 17.82
C GLU A 852 25.68 -12.86 18.79
N GLY A 853 26.29 -13.31 19.88
CA GLY A 853 26.98 -12.46 20.86
C GLY A 853 27.96 -11.44 20.26
N GLN A 854 28.66 -11.79 19.17
CA GLN A 854 29.57 -10.85 18.48
C GLN A 854 28.83 -9.71 17.78
N LEU A 855 27.58 -9.91 17.34
CA LEU A 855 26.78 -8.88 16.67
C LEU A 855 26.31 -7.80 17.65
N VAL A 856 26.02 -8.21 18.90
CA VAL A 856 25.57 -7.33 20.00
C VAL A 856 26.71 -6.77 20.87
N ALA A 857 27.91 -7.36 20.83
CA ALA A 857 29.08 -6.95 21.64
C ALA A 857 29.47 -5.46 21.55
N ARG A 858 29.10 -4.78 20.46
CA ARG A 858 29.35 -3.34 20.24
C ARG A 858 28.29 -2.39 20.80
N TYR A 859 27.17 -2.91 21.30
CA TYR A 859 26.04 -2.11 21.84
C TYR A 859 25.94 -2.18 23.37
N GLN A 860 27.01 -2.63 24.03
CA GLN A 860 27.05 -2.81 25.48
C GLN A 860 26.79 -1.49 26.23
N PRO A 861 25.88 -1.48 27.22
CA PRO A 861 25.59 -0.28 27.98
C PRO A 861 26.79 0.11 28.87
N ARG A 862 27.05 1.41 29.00
CA ARG A 862 28.15 1.95 29.84
C ARG A 862 27.98 1.67 31.33
N GLN A 863 26.77 1.30 31.76
CA GLN A 863 26.43 0.88 33.12
C GLN A 863 25.57 -0.39 33.01
N ARG A 864 25.73 -1.35 33.92
CA ARG A 864 24.94 -2.59 33.89
C ARG A 864 23.47 -2.27 34.23
N LEU A 865 22.57 -2.61 33.31
CA LEU A 865 21.12 -2.50 33.50
C LEU A 865 20.62 -3.57 34.49
N THR A 866 19.56 -3.27 35.24
CA THR A 866 18.84 -4.26 36.05
C THR A 866 17.95 -5.14 35.17
N LEU A 867 17.54 -6.32 35.67
CA LEU A 867 16.62 -7.21 34.96
C LEU A 867 15.30 -6.50 34.58
N GLU A 868 14.77 -5.68 35.48
CA GLU A 868 13.56 -4.89 35.25
C GLU A 868 13.77 -3.82 34.17
N GLN A 869 14.94 -3.19 34.11
CA GLN A 869 15.28 -2.23 33.05
C GLN A 869 15.41 -2.91 31.68
N ILE A 870 16.02 -4.10 31.61
CA ILE A 870 16.14 -4.87 30.37
C ILE A 870 14.75 -5.34 29.92
N GLU A 871 13.95 -5.92 30.82
CA GLU A 871 12.58 -6.37 30.52
C GLU A 871 11.69 -5.21 30.07
N LYS A 872 11.76 -4.06 30.75
CA LYS A 872 11.03 -2.84 30.37
C LYS A 872 11.46 -2.33 29.00
N GLN A 873 12.76 -2.25 28.71
CA GLN A 873 13.25 -1.83 27.39
C GLN A 873 12.81 -2.80 26.29
N LEU A 874 12.84 -4.11 26.53
CA LEU A 874 12.34 -5.11 25.56
C LEU A 874 10.80 -5.13 25.42
N ALA A 875 10.07 -4.55 26.37
CA ALA A 875 8.61 -4.43 26.33
C ALA A 875 8.11 -3.10 25.72
N GLU A 876 8.86 -2.00 25.89
CA GLU A 876 8.43 -0.64 25.54
C GLU A 876 9.17 -0.04 24.33
N ALA A 877 10.39 -0.49 23.99
CA ALA A 877 11.16 0.12 22.90
C ALA A 877 10.58 -0.20 21.53
N ASN A 878 10.03 0.81 20.86
CA ASN A 878 9.65 0.69 19.44
C ASN A 878 10.93 0.63 18.56
N PRO A 879 11.15 -0.45 17.79
CA PRO A 879 12.33 -0.61 16.92
C PRO A 879 12.50 0.47 15.85
N ALA A 880 11.43 1.21 15.50
CA ALA A 880 11.49 2.33 14.57
C ALA A 880 11.98 3.64 15.22
N ASN A 881 11.70 3.84 16.51
CA ASN A 881 11.95 5.11 17.20
C ASN A 881 13.33 5.12 17.90
N SER A 882 13.71 4.01 18.55
CA SER A 882 14.98 3.91 19.29
C SER A 882 15.82 2.67 18.91
N PRO A 883 16.34 2.57 17.66
CA PRO A 883 17.10 1.39 17.23
C PRO A 883 18.33 1.06 18.08
N ASN A 884 18.94 2.05 18.74
CA ASN A 884 20.11 1.84 19.59
C ASN A 884 19.73 1.36 21.00
N GLU A 885 18.62 1.82 21.58
CA GLU A 885 18.19 1.40 22.92
C GLU A 885 17.80 -0.08 22.93
N MET A 886 17.02 -0.52 21.92
CA MET A 886 16.69 -1.94 21.74
C MET A 886 17.95 -2.81 21.56
N ARG A 887 18.94 -2.37 20.77
CA ARG A 887 20.22 -3.09 20.61
C ARG A 887 21.03 -3.16 21.90
N THR A 888 20.95 -2.13 22.74
CA THR A 888 21.56 -2.12 24.07
C THR A 888 20.84 -3.06 25.03
N ALA A 889 19.50 -3.15 24.98
CA ALA A 889 18.73 -4.14 25.73
C ALA A 889 19.09 -5.57 25.31
N TYR A 890 19.19 -5.87 24.00
CA TYR A 890 19.68 -7.16 23.49
C TYR A 890 21.11 -7.48 23.96
N ALA A 891 22.03 -6.51 23.94
CA ALA A 891 23.39 -6.70 24.42
C ALA A 891 23.47 -7.01 25.93
N ALA A 892 22.60 -6.38 26.73
CA ALA A 892 22.46 -6.63 28.16
C ALA A 892 21.82 -8.00 28.45
N ALA A 893 20.76 -8.36 27.73
CA ALA A 893 20.09 -9.66 27.82
C ALA A 893 21.04 -10.84 27.52
N TYR A 894 21.79 -10.76 26.41
CA TYR A 894 22.83 -11.73 26.07
C TYR A 894 23.89 -11.86 27.17
N ASN A 895 24.39 -10.75 27.70
CA ASN A 895 25.40 -10.77 28.75
C ASN A 895 24.89 -11.38 30.06
N GLU A 896 23.65 -11.10 30.46
CA GLU A 896 23.10 -11.65 31.70
C GLU A 896 22.83 -13.15 31.58
N VAL A 897 22.33 -13.62 30.44
CA VAL A 897 22.18 -15.07 30.17
C VAL A 897 23.55 -15.75 30.09
N LYS A 898 24.53 -15.17 29.40
CA LYS A 898 25.91 -15.67 29.40
C LYS A 898 26.45 -15.80 30.82
N ARG A 899 26.33 -14.73 31.64
CA ARG A 899 26.78 -14.72 33.04
C ARG A 899 26.10 -15.79 33.88
N LEU A 900 24.79 -16.00 33.70
CA LEU A 900 24.03 -17.06 34.39
C LEU A 900 24.52 -18.46 33.99
N ILE A 901 24.80 -18.70 32.70
CA ILE A 901 25.38 -19.97 32.22
C ILE A 901 26.79 -20.17 32.81
N GLU A 902 27.60 -19.12 32.89
CA GLU A 902 28.95 -19.15 33.48
C GLU A 902 28.96 -19.37 35.01
N THR A 903 28.02 -18.78 35.76
CA THR A 903 28.00 -18.87 37.24
C THR A 903 27.12 -19.97 37.82
N GLU A 904 26.04 -20.37 37.12
CA GLU A 904 25.07 -21.36 37.60
C GLU A 904 25.06 -22.65 36.78
N GLY A 905 25.67 -22.65 35.59
CA GLY A 905 25.62 -23.76 34.64
C GLY A 905 24.33 -23.79 33.82
N GLU A 906 24.45 -24.19 32.54
CA GLU A 906 23.35 -24.20 31.57
C GLU A 906 22.09 -24.94 32.08
N THR A 907 22.28 -26.08 32.76
CA THR A 907 21.20 -26.85 33.40
C THR A 907 20.33 -26.01 34.36
N ASN A 908 20.92 -25.11 35.14
CA ASN A 908 20.14 -24.24 36.04
C ASN A 908 19.43 -23.11 35.30
N VAL A 909 19.95 -22.66 34.15
CA VAL A 909 19.28 -21.66 33.31
C VAL A 909 18.06 -22.27 32.61
N TRP A 910 18.14 -23.52 32.12
CA TRP A 910 16.94 -24.23 31.64
C TRP A 910 15.88 -24.44 32.75
N ARG A 911 16.30 -24.66 34.00
CA ARG A 911 15.40 -24.68 35.18
C ARG A 911 14.80 -23.31 35.55
N ARG A 912 15.33 -22.19 35.01
CA ARG A 912 14.73 -20.86 35.14
C ARG A 912 13.68 -20.60 34.04
N VAL A 913 13.84 -21.20 32.86
CA VAL A 913 12.82 -21.13 31.78
C VAL A 913 11.58 -21.96 32.13
N ALA A 914 11.77 -23.15 32.70
CA ALA A 914 10.70 -24.11 32.97
C ALA A 914 9.83 -23.81 34.22
N LYS A 915 10.02 -22.67 34.88
CA LYS A 915 9.34 -22.31 36.15
C LYS A 915 8.17 -21.38 35.94
#